data_AF-A0A3M6VQ28-F1
#
_entry.id   AF-A0A3M6VQ28-F1
#
_cell.length_a   1.000
_cell.length_b   1.000
_cell.length_c   1.000
_cell.angle_alpha   90.00
_cell.angle_beta   90.00
_cell.angle_gamma   90.00
#
_symmetry.space_group_name_H-M   'P 1'
#
loop_
_entity.id
_entity.type
_entity.pdbx_description
1 polymer ?
#
loop_
_entity_poly.entity_id
_entity_poly.type
_entity_poly.pdbx_seq_one_letter_code
_entity_poly.pdbx_strand_id
1 'polypeptide(L)'
;MEQVVTKVFSVTLRGLDETILEYISGAVAEQLTHETRLDATSLETLLCTTLTPFLLDTHFVSDKAAVSRVCCSLATKLLASPQVQALLTLVTHEDEVRVLENTQTIEEQARMDKGADDAEQLLARMWGFDKIRKTTNDELEAQQSALSARQVRKQVKLEQLTVEQAEEQAEMDREWEDARFLPDLSQDNGEKDVHVPRLTINFKGKTLLSDTSLKIVAGRRYGLVGKNGAGKTTLLRYISHYELEGFPRHIRIQLVEQESASKLSKEERSVLEVVLAADYERTLLLEEEKELTAKEASEGEDHSTRLKEIYDRLANIDSDTAESRARTILSGLQFPDDVMDGPAKALSGGWRMRTALAGALFMSPDLLLLDEPTNHLDLEAVIWLEHYLEKYDKQMIVVSHDRNFLNAVTTDIINLTQQKLMYYKGDYNTFENTMKENLRQQRKAYDAQQMKIQHMQEFIERFRANAKKAPLVQSRVKALDKILRNELIDEPEDERAFRMHFPPAEPLGRPIIAVEGVGFRYKPESPLLFADVHMGIDMSSRIGILGVNGSGKSTLINIMIGKLRANEGSVTLNPRLRVATFTQHHVDSLDLSKSAVQNMKEMFPGHEPDEFRSHLGRFNLSGELAIKPTRTLSGGQKSRVGFALMTWRLPHVVVLDEPTNHLDMETIDALIDALREYKGGVVIVSHDQHFVTSVCEELWVVGDEKVARFRGSMNEYKNHVLVSK
;
A
#
# COMPACT_ATOMS: atom_id res chain seq x y z
N MET A 1 -2.82 -41.37 -8.40
CA MET A 1 -1.51 -41.42 -7.73
C MET A 1 -1.66 -41.69 -6.25
N GLU A 2 -2.45 -40.88 -5.53
CA GLU A 2 -2.71 -41.04 -4.10
C GLU A 2 -3.16 -42.45 -3.67
N GLN A 3 -4.11 -43.08 -4.39
CA GLN A 3 -4.53 -44.46 -4.11
C GLN A 3 -3.40 -45.50 -4.25
N VAL A 4 -2.42 -45.25 -5.12
CA VAL A 4 -1.26 -46.13 -5.36
C VAL A 4 -0.27 -46.00 -4.21
N VAL A 5 0.03 -44.76 -3.83
CA VAL A 5 0.91 -44.42 -2.70
C VAL A 5 0.32 -44.98 -1.40
N THR A 6 -0.98 -44.78 -1.17
CA THR A 6 -1.72 -45.30 -0.01
C THR A 6 -1.65 -46.83 0.07
N LYS A 7 -1.76 -47.53 -1.06
CA LYS A 7 -1.66 -49.00 -1.11
C LYS A 7 -0.25 -49.50 -0.80
N VAL A 8 0.80 -48.78 -1.21
CA VAL A 8 2.19 -49.14 -0.87
C VAL A 8 2.50 -48.81 0.59
N PHE A 9 1.99 -47.68 1.09
CA PHE A 9 2.22 -47.23 2.46
C PHE A 9 1.52 -48.13 3.46
N SER A 10 0.26 -48.52 3.22
CA SER A 10 -0.47 -49.47 4.10
C SER A 10 0.17 -50.86 4.22
N VAL A 11 0.92 -51.31 3.20
CA VAL A 11 1.65 -52.58 3.26
C VAL A 11 2.93 -52.47 4.09
N THR A 12 3.58 -51.31 4.09
CA THR A 12 4.94 -51.13 4.63
C THR A 12 4.95 -50.43 5.99
N LEU A 13 3.95 -49.59 6.25
CA LEU A 13 3.72 -48.83 7.47
C LEU A 13 2.53 -49.41 8.26
N ARG A 14 2.52 -50.73 8.46
CA ARG A 14 1.45 -51.41 9.22
C ARG A 14 1.51 -51.00 10.69
N GLY A 15 0.45 -50.36 11.19
CA GLY A 15 0.31 -49.93 12.57
C GLY A 15 0.22 -48.41 12.78
N LEU A 16 0.33 -47.62 11.70
CA LEU A 16 0.00 -46.18 11.71
C LEU A 16 -1.51 -45.96 11.54
N ASP A 17 -2.03 -44.89 12.16
CA ASP A 17 -3.44 -44.48 12.05
C ASP A 17 -3.84 -44.24 10.59
N GLU A 18 -5.04 -44.65 10.21
CA GLU A 18 -5.56 -44.55 8.83
C GLU A 18 -5.63 -43.09 8.37
N THR A 19 -5.97 -42.15 9.27
CA THR A 19 -6.05 -40.72 8.96
C THR A 19 -4.67 -40.11 8.67
N ILE A 20 -3.64 -40.51 9.43
CA ILE A 20 -2.25 -40.08 9.23
C ILE A 20 -1.70 -40.67 7.93
N LEU A 21 -2.03 -41.93 7.64
CA LEU A 21 -1.58 -42.60 6.43
C LEU A 21 -2.20 -41.98 5.18
N GLU A 22 -3.47 -41.57 5.24
CA GLU A 22 -4.15 -40.85 4.16
C GLU A 22 -3.51 -39.46 3.91
N TYR A 23 -3.28 -38.68 4.97
CA TYR A 23 -2.62 -37.36 4.89
C TYR A 23 -1.21 -37.45 4.28
N ILE A 24 -0.40 -38.39 4.77
CA ILE A 24 0.97 -38.58 4.29
C ILE A 24 0.99 -39.08 2.84
N SER A 25 0.04 -39.94 2.47
CA SER A 25 -0.07 -40.44 1.09
C SER A 25 -0.49 -39.35 0.11
N GLY A 26 -1.36 -38.42 0.53
CA GLY A 26 -1.74 -37.23 -0.24
C GLY A 26 -0.56 -36.29 -0.47
N ALA A 27 0.18 -35.94 0.59
CA ALA A 27 1.35 -35.05 0.50
C ALA A 27 2.44 -35.62 -0.43
N VAL A 28 2.73 -36.92 -0.34
CA VAL A 28 3.73 -37.57 -1.22
C VAL A 28 3.20 -37.67 -2.65
N ALA A 29 1.91 -37.91 -2.86
CA ALA A 29 1.33 -37.99 -4.20
C ALA A 29 1.35 -36.64 -4.94
N GLU A 30 1.13 -35.53 -4.23
CA GLU A 30 1.20 -34.18 -4.77
C GLU A 30 2.64 -33.81 -5.18
N GLN A 31 3.62 -34.13 -4.33
CA GLN A 31 5.03 -33.90 -4.65
C GLN A 31 5.51 -34.74 -5.85
N LEU A 32 5.05 -35.99 -5.95
CA LEU A 32 5.35 -36.86 -7.10
C LEU A 32 4.77 -36.36 -8.43
N THR A 33 3.72 -35.54 -8.41
CA THR A 33 3.15 -34.95 -9.63
C THR A 33 3.90 -33.70 -10.12
N HIS A 34 4.73 -33.09 -9.28
CA HIS A 34 5.44 -31.84 -9.59
C HIS A 34 6.92 -32.03 -9.97
N GLU A 35 7.54 -33.18 -9.67
CA GLU A 35 8.94 -33.44 -10.02
C GLU A 35 9.13 -34.00 -11.45
N THR A 36 10.01 -33.36 -12.22
CA THR A 36 10.26 -33.67 -13.64
C THR A 36 11.32 -34.74 -13.90
N ARG A 37 12.05 -35.21 -12.87
CA ARG A 37 13.00 -36.34 -12.95
C ARG A 37 13.01 -37.17 -11.67
N LEU A 38 12.48 -38.39 -11.74
CA LEU A 38 12.43 -39.32 -10.60
C LEU A 38 13.49 -40.42 -10.78
N ASP A 39 14.67 -40.20 -10.19
CA ASP A 39 15.68 -41.25 -9.98
C ASP A 39 15.49 -41.90 -8.60
N ALA A 40 15.93 -43.15 -8.41
CA ALA A 40 15.77 -43.89 -7.15
C ALA A 40 16.33 -43.15 -5.92
N THR A 41 17.46 -42.46 -6.09
CA THR A 41 18.10 -41.62 -5.07
C THR A 41 17.32 -40.33 -4.77
N SER A 42 16.69 -39.72 -5.78
CA SER A 42 15.89 -38.51 -5.59
C SER A 42 14.61 -38.83 -4.82
N LEU A 43 13.94 -39.92 -5.19
CA LEU A 43 12.74 -40.41 -4.51
C LEU A 43 13.01 -40.78 -3.05
N GLU A 44 14.14 -41.43 -2.76
CA GLU A 44 14.54 -41.75 -1.39
C GLU A 44 14.75 -40.49 -0.55
N THR A 45 15.35 -39.45 -1.13
CA THR A 45 15.61 -38.16 -0.45
C THR A 45 14.30 -37.42 -0.15
N LEU A 46 13.36 -37.42 -1.09
CA LEU A 46 12.04 -36.81 -0.94
C LEU A 46 11.20 -37.52 0.12
N LEU A 47 11.19 -38.87 0.11
CA LEU A 47 10.51 -39.67 1.13
C LEU A 47 11.14 -39.47 2.51
N CYS A 48 12.47 -39.41 2.61
CA CYS A 48 13.13 -39.11 3.87
C CYS A 48 12.74 -37.72 4.39
N THR A 49 12.75 -36.70 3.54
CA THR A 49 12.41 -35.33 3.95
C THR A 49 10.98 -35.24 4.47
N THR A 50 10.05 -35.91 3.80
CA THR A 50 8.62 -35.81 4.11
C THR A 50 8.20 -36.72 5.26
N LEU A 51 8.75 -37.94 5.36
CA LEU A 51 8.33 -38.94 6.34
C LEU A 51 9.09 -38.88 7.67
N THR A 52 10.31 -38.32 7.70
CA THR A 52 11.15 -38.32 8.92
C THR A 52 10.49 -37.61 10.12
N PRO A 53 9.86 -36.43 9.97
CA PRO A 53 9.19 -35.78 11.09
C PRO A 53 8.07 -36.65 11.68
N PHE A 54 7.23 -37.22 10.82
CA PHE A 54 6.08 -38.01 11.25
C PHE A 54 6.47 -39.36 11.88
N LEU A 55 7.47 -40.05 11.33
CA LEU A 55 7.89 -41.37 11.84
C LEU A 55 8.62 -41.29 13.19
N LEU A 56 9.25 -40.15 13.49
CA LEU A 56 9.90 -39.91 14.78
C LEU A 56 8.89 -39.44 15.84
N ASP A 57 7.99 -38.52 15.47
CA ASP A 57 6.98 -37.97 16.41
C ASP A 57 5.92 -39.00 16.80
N THR A 58 5.59 -39.94 15.92
CA THR A 58 4.66 -41.06 16.22
C THR A 58 5.33 -42.22 16.97
N HIS A 59 6.63 -42.12 17.28
CA HIS A 59 7.47 -43.20 17.83
C HIS A 59 7.43 -44.52 17.03
N PHE A 60 7.04 -44.47 15.76
CA PHE A 60 6.98 -45.66 14.90
C PHE A 60 8.39 -46.23 14.62
N VAL A 61 9.42 -45.38 14.65
CA VAL A 61 10.82 -45.79 14.51
C VAL A 61 11.69 -45.07 15.55
N SER A 62 12.58 -45.81 16.22
CA SER A 62 13.39 -45.29 17.33
C SER A 62 14.61 -44.45 16.91
N ASP A 63 15.13 -44.66 15.69
CA ASP A 63 16.40 -44.07 15.22
C ASP A 63 16.31 -43.54 13.78
N LYS A 64 17.00 -42.43 13.50
CA LYS A 64 17.12 -41.84 12.15
C LYS A 64 17.69 -42.80 11.09
N ALA A 65 18.59 -43.71 11.50
CA ALA A 65 19.16 -44.73 10.61
C ALA A 65 18.15 -45.84 10.23
N ALA A 66 17.11 -46.06 11.03
CA ALA A 66 16.03 -46.98 10.70
C ALA A 66 14.98 -46.31 9.79
N VAL A 67 14.77 -44.99 9.92
CA VAL A 67 13.90 -44.21 9.01
C VAL A 67 14.40 -44.26 7.57
N SER A 68 15.69 -44.05 7.34
CA SER A 68 16.27 -44.14 5.98
C SER A 68 16.10 -45.54 5.35
N ARG A 69 16.22 -46.62 6.14
CA ARG A 69 15.96 -47.99 5.64
C ARG A 69 14.50 -48.21 5.23
N VAL A 70 13.55 -47.66 5.99
CA VAL A 70 12.12 -47.72 5.64
C VAL A 70 11.82 -46.89 4.38
N CYS A 71 12.40 -45.70 4.26
CA CYS A 71 12.23 -44.83 3.09
C CYS A 71 12.84 -45.45 1.82
N CYS A 72 14.01 -46.09 1.93
CA CYS A 72 14.63 -46.84 0.83
C CYS A 72 13.75 -48.02 0.36
N SER A 73 13.14 -48.75 1.31
CA SER A 73 12.19 -49.83 1.00
C SER A 73 10.90 -49.32 0.36
N LEU A 74 10.43 -48.13 0.75
CA LEU A 74 9.26 -47.49 0.15
C LEU A 74 9.56 -46.98 -1.27
N ALA A 75 10.71 -46.36 -1.48
CA ALA A 75 11.17 -45.87 -2.79
C ALA A 75 11.24 -47.02 -3.81
N THR A 76 11.86 -48.13 -3.44
CA THR A 76 11.97 -49.32 -4.30
C THR A 76 10.62 -49.95 -4.64
N LYS A 77 9.68 -50.00 -3.69
CA LYS A 77 8.32 -50.52 -3.94
C LYS A 77 7.45 -49.58 -4.78
N LEU A 78 7.61 -48.26 -4.63
CA LEU A 78 6.92 -47.26 -5.46
C LEU A 78 7.41 -47.31 -6.91
N LEU A 79 8.73 -47.45 -7.13
CA LEU A 79 9.32 -47.56 -8.47
C LEU A 79 9.00 -48.88 -9.19
N ALA A 80 8.67 -49.93 -8.43
CA ALA A 80 8.20 -51.20 -8.98
C ALA A 80 6.73 -51.16 -9.43
N SER A 81 5.98 -50.09 -9.12
CA SER A 81 4.57 -49.96 -9.51
C SER A 81 4.44 -49.53 -10.99
N PRO A 82 3.70 -50.29 -11.83
CA PRO A 82 3.57 -50.00 -13.27
C PRO A 82 2.91 -48.65 -13.57
N GLN A 83 2.10 -48.12 -12.65
CA GLN A 83 1.44 -46.81 -12.82
C GLN A 83 2.40 -45.63 -12.60
N VAL A 84 3.42 -45.79 -11.76
CA VAL A 84 4.48 -44.79 -11.54
C VAL A 84 5.47 -44.80 -12.71
N GLN A 85 5.76 -45.98 -13.27
CA GLN A 85 6.57 -46.12 -14.49
C GLN A 85 5.90 -45.55 -15.75
N ALA A 86 4.58 -45.61 -15.85
CA ALA A 86 3.82 -44.99 -16.95
C ALA A 86 3.89 -43.45 -16.93
N LEU A 87 3.95 -42.84 -15.74
CA LEU A 87 4.13 -41.39 -15.59
C LEU A 87 5.54 -40.93 -15.98
N LEU A 88 6.55 -41.71 -15.63
CA LEU A 88 7.94 -41.52 -16.06
C LEU A 88 8.12 -41.53 -17.59
N THR A 89 7.27 -42.27 -18.32
CA THR A 89 7.31 -42.37 -19.79
C THR A 89 6.43 -41.35 -20.51
N LEU A 90 5.41 -40.79 -19.85
CA LEU A 90 4.59 -39.71 -20.40
C LEU A 90 5.31 -38.36 -20.43
N VAL A 91 6.13 -38.08 -19.41
CA VAL A 91 6.91 -36.82 -19.32
C VAL A 91 8.02 -36.77 -20.38
N THR A 92 8.54 -37.91 -20.84
CA THR A 92 9.55 -37.95 -21.92
C THR A 92 8.97 -37.66 -23.31
N HIS A 93 7.65 -37.77 -23.51
CA HIS A 93 7.03 -37.52 -24.81
C HIS A 93 6.61 -36.04 -25.02
N GLU A 94 6.48 -35.23 -23.97
CA GLU A 94 6.17 -33.79 -24.12
C GLU A 94 7.34 -32.97 -24.67
N ASP A 95 8.59 -33.44 -24.50
CA ASP A 95 9.77 -32.80 -25.06
C ASP A 95 9.98 -33.10 -26.55
N GLU A 96 9.45 -34.21 -27.09
CA GLU A 96 9.52 -34.52 -28.52
C GLU A 96 8.48 -33.74 -29.35
N VAL A 97 7.36 -33.34 -28.74
CA VAL A 97 6.25 -32.65 -29.45
C VAL A 97 6.52 -31.14 -29.65
N ARG A 98 7.49 -30.54 -28.94
CA ARG A 98 7.83 -29.10 -29.09
C ARG A 98 8.92 -28.77 -30.11
N VAL A 99 9.51 -29.77 -30.79
CA VAL A 99 10.59 -29.55 -31.77
C VAL A 99 10.14 -29.71 -33.23
N LEU A 100 8.87 -30.05 -33.50
CA LEU A 100 8.40 -30.37 -34.85
C LEU A 100 7.20 -29.55 -35.34
N GLU A 101 7.23 -28.22 -35.17
CA GLU A 101 6.36 -27.32 -35.95
C GLU A 101 7.11 -26.02 -36.25
N ASN A 102 8.12 -26.06 -37.13
CA ASN A 102 8.58 -24.92 -37.95
C ASN A 102 9.75 -25.31 -38.88
N THR A 103 9.56 -26.32 -39.72
CA THR A 103 10.43 -26.56 -40.89
C THR A 103 9.62 -27.20 -42.02
N GLN A 104 8.59 -26.48 -42.47
CA GLN A 104 8.12 -26.65 -43.84
C GLN A 104 8.62 -25.46 -44.65
N THR A 105 8.97 -25.72 -45.92
CA THR A 105 9.54 -24.83 -46.94
C THR A 105 11.08 -24.78 -46.99
N ILE A 106 11.63 -25.49 -47.99
CA ILE A 106 12.80 -25.19 -48.85
C ILE A 106 13.22 -26.49 -49.56
N GLU A 107 13.15 -27.65 -48.89
CA GLU A 107 13.55 -28.94 -49.46
C GLU A 107 12.59 -29.49 -50.53
N GLU A 108 11.29 -29.19 -50.44
CA GLU A 108 10.29 -29.60 -51.43
C GLU A 108 10.36 -28.81 -52.75
N GLN A 109 11.00 -27.62 -52.76
CA GLN A 109 11.21 -26.83 -53.97
C GLN A 109 12.52 -27.19 -54.70
N ALA A 110 13.44 -27.90 -54.05
CA ALA A 110 14.75 -28.26 -54.62
C ALA A 110 14.77 -29.63 -55.34
N ARG A 111 13.69 -30.43 -55.28
CA ARG A 111 13.61 -31.76 -55.91
C ARG A 111 13.16 -31.78 -57.38
N MET A 112 12.98 -30.61 -57.99
CA MET A 112 12.50 -30.48 -59.38
C MET A 112 13.57 -29.79 -60.24
N ASP A 113 14.75 -30.40 -60.41
CA ASP A 113 15.49 -30.36 -61.69
C ASP A 113 16.75 -31.23 -61.64
N LYS A 114 17.08 -31.82 -62.79
CA LYS A 114 18.02 -32.93 -62.99
C LYS A 114 19.49 -32.49 -62.90
N GLY A 115 20.31 -33.27 -62.17
CA GLY A 115 21.78 -33.23 -62.29
C GLY A 115 22.50 -33.93 -61.13
N ALA A 116 22.63 -35.26 -61.19
CA ALA A 116 23.10 -36.07 -60.05
C ALA A 116 24.64 -36.17 -59.89
N ASP A 117 25.45 -35.73 -60.86
CA ASP A 117 26.90 -36.00 -60.84
C ASP A 117 27.77 -34.81 -60.36
N ASP A 118 27.25 -33.56 -60.36
CA ASP A 118 27.99 -32.39 -59.85
C ASP A 118 27.77 -32.15 -58.34
N ALA A 119 26.83 -32.88 -57.71
CA ALA A 119 26.50 -32.75 -56.29
C ALA A 119 27.52 -33.45 -55.36
N GLU A 120 28.11 -34.58 -55.79
CA GLU A 120 29.05 -35.34 -54.94
C GLU A 120 30.38 -34.59 -54.72
N GLN A 121 30.87 -33.84 -55.72
CA GLN A 121 32.13 -33.09 -55.58
C GLN A 121 31.99 -31.82 -54.73
N LEU A 122 30.79 -31.22 -54.68
CA LEU A 122 30.48 -30.09 -53.80
C LEU A 122 30.28 -30.53 -52.33
N LEU A 123 29.66 -31.69 -52.11
CA LEU A 123 29.42 -32.25 -50.77
C LEU A 123 30.72 -32.61 -50.03
N ALA A 124 31.75 -33.09 -50.75
CA ALA A 124 33.06 -33.39 -50.15
C ALA A 124 33.82 -32.15 -49.64
N ARG A 125 33.56 -30.96 -50.22
CA ARG A 125 34.18 -29.69 -49.80
C ARG A 125 33.42 -29.01 -48.66
N MET A 126 32.13 -29.34 -48.47
CA MET A 126 31.27 -28.83 -47.39
C MET A 126 31.44 -29.57 -46.05
N TRP A 127 31.92 -30.81 -46.05
CA TRP A 127 32.14 -31.60 -44.82
C TRP A 127 33.29 -31.12 -43.90
N GLY A 128 34.03 -30.08 -44.30
CA GLY A 128 34.94 -29.35 -43.42
C GLY A 128 34.28 -28.19 -42.64
N PHE A 129 33.17 -27.64 -43.16
CA PHE A 129 32.51 -26.47 -42.58
C PHE A 129 31.44 -26.83 -41.55
N ASP A 130 30.79 -27.99 -41.67
CA ASP A 130 29.79 -28.44 -40.68
C ASP A 130 30.37 -28.67 -39.29
N LYS A 131 31.64 -29.10 -39.21
CA LYS A 131 32.32 -29.29 -37.93
C LYS A 131 32.60 -27.95 -37.24
N ILE A 132 32.95 -26.92 -38.01
CA ILE A 132 33.22 -25.55 -37.52
C ILE A 132 31.91 -24.84 -37.17
N ARG A 133 30.84 -25.08 -37.93
CA ARG A 133 29.51 -24.50 -37.70
C ARG A 133 28.79 -25.11 -36.50
N LYS A 134 28.95 -26.42 -36.27
CA LYS A 134 28.47 -27.07 -35.04
C LYS A 134 29.22 -26.58 -33.81
N THR A 135 30.55 -26.50 -33.85
CA THR A 135 31.31 -25.97 -32.71
C THR A 135 30.99 -24.50 -32.41
N THR A 136 30.73 -23.67 -33.43
CA THR A 136 30.37 -22.25 -33.22
C THR A 136 28.93 -22.06 -32.76
N ASN A 137 27.99 -22.91 -33.20
CA ASN A 137 26.61 -22.91 -32.67
C ASN A 137 26.56 -23.46 -31.25
N ASP A 138 27.29 -24.53 -30.94
CA ASP A 138 27.39 -25.09 -29.58
C ASP A 138 28.03 -24.06 -28.63
N GLU A 139 29.02 -23.28 -29.09
CA GLU A 139 29.61 -22.17 -28.32
C GLU A 139 28.63 -20.99 -28.14
N LEU A 140 27.82 -20.66 -29.15
CA LEU A 140 26.79 -19.61 -29.06
C LEU A 140 25.62 -20.01 -28.16
N GLU A 141 25.17 -21.26 -28.23
CA GLU A 141 24.16 -21.83 -27.33
C GLU A 141 24.69 -21.96 -25.90
N ALA A 142 25.97 -22.32 -25.71
CA ALA A 142 26.63 -22.31 -24.41
C ALA A 142 26.75 -20.87 -23.85
N GLN A 143 27.01 -19.87 -24.69
CA GLN A 143 27.05 -18.46 -24.27
C GLN A 143 25.64 -17.92 -23.93
N GLN A 144 24.61 -18.27 -24.70
CA GLN A 144 23.22 -17.87 -24.43
C GLN A 144 22.64 -18.56 -23.18
N SER A 145 22.92 -19.84 -22.97
CA SER A 145 22.55 -20.57 -21.75
C SER A 145 23.31 -20.06 -20.52
N ALA A 146 24.59 -19.68 -20.67
CA ALA A 146 25.36 -19.05 -19.59
C ALA A 146 24.84 -17.64 -19.24
N LEU A 147 24.42 -16.83 -20.23
CA LEU A 147 23.85 -15.50 -20.01
C LEU A 147 22.48 -15.55 -19.34
N SER A 148 21.61 -16.48 -19.77
CA SER A 148 20.29 -16.71 -19.15
C SER A 148 20.41 -17.29 -17.74
N ALA A 149 21.29 -18.29 -17.52
CA ALA A 149 21.57 -18.81 -16.19
C ALA A 149 22.17 -17.75 -15.25
N ARG A 150 23.01 -16.85 -15.77
CA ARG A 150 23.55 -15.71 -15.02
C ARG A 150 22.48 -14.68 -14.69
N GLN A 151 21.52 -14.41 -15.58
CA GLN A 151 20.37 -13.55 -15.31
C GLN A 151 19.45 -14.15 -14.25
N VAL A 152 19.12 -15.44 -14.35
CA VAL A 152 18.30 -16.16 -13.36
C VAL A 152 18.98 -16.16 -11.99
N ARG A 153 20.28 -16.47 -11.91
CA ARG A 153 21.04 -16.39 -10.63
C ARG A 153 21.08 -14.98 -10.06
N LYS A 154 21.19 -13.96 -10.92
CA LYS A 154 21.16 -12.56 -10.50
C LYS A 154 19.78 -12.16 -9.97
N GLN A 155 18.72 -12.68 -10.57
CA GLN A 155 17.34 -12.44 -10.17
C GLN A 155 17.00 -13.14 -8.84
N VAL A 156 17.35 -14.42 -8.70
CA VAL A 156 17.20 -15.17 -7.43
C VAL A 156 18.00 -14.54 -6.30
N LYS A 157 19.23 -14.09 -6.58
CA LYS A 157 20.06 -13.39 -5.57
C LYS A 157 19.46 -12.02 -5.20
N LEU A 158 18.87 -11.31 -6.18
CA LEU A 158 18.17 -10.05 -5.92
C LEU A 158 16.94 -10.30 -5.03
N GLU A 159 16.16 -11.35 -5.33
CA GLU A 159 15.00 -11.77 -4.54
C GLU A 159 15.39 -12.12 -3.10
N GLN A 160 16.44 -12.92 -2.90
CA GLN A 160 16.96 -13.25 -1.57
C GLN A 160 17.38 -12.01 -0.78
N LEU A 161 18.20 -11.12 -1.37
CA LEU A 161 18.64 -9.88 -0.74
C LEU A 161 17.46 -8.98 -0.36
N THR A 162 16.42 -8.95 -1.18
CA THR A 162 15.23 -8.14 -0.90
C THR A 162 14.25 -8.77 0.10
N VAL A 163 14.39 -10.06 0.41
CA VAL A 163 13.66 -10.74 1.50
C VAL A 163 14.41 -10.51 2.81
N GLU A 164 15.73 -10.71 2.83
CA GLU A 164 16.59 -10.38 3.97
C GLU A 164 16.44 -8.91 4.37
N GLN A 165 16.48 -7.98 3.39
CA GLN A 165 16.21 -6.56 3.66
C GLN A 165 14.80 -6.28 4.17
N ALA A 166 13.80 -7.10 3.84
CA ALA A 166 12.43 -6.91 4.32
C ALA A 166 12.25 -7.45 5.75
N GLU A 167 12.94 -8.54 6.10
CA GLU A 167 12.98 -9.07 7.46
C GLU A 167 13.75 -8.12 8.39
N GLU A 168 14.93 -7.63 7.97
CA GLU A 168 15.67 -6.58 8.68
C GLU A 168 14.84 -5.30 8.83
N GLN A 169 14.03 -4.94 7.82
CA GLN A 169 13.08 -3.81 7.92
C GLN A 169 12.03 -4.04 8.99
N ALA A 170 11.40 -5.21 9.00
CA ALA A 170 10.37 -5.55 9.98
C ALA A 170 10.94 -5.70 11.40
N GLU A 171 12.22 -6.05 11.55
CA GLU A 171 12.92 -6.07 12.84
C GLU A 171 13.30 -4.66 13.30
N MET A 172 13.86 -3.81 12.45
CA MET A 172 14.12 -2.40 12.79
C MET A 172 12.85 -1.62 13.10
N ASP A 173 11.77 -1.81 12.33
CA ASP A 173 10.48 -1.17 12.61
C ASP A 173 9.95 -1.63 13.98
N ARG A 174 10.19 -2.89 14.38
CA ARG A 174 9.89 -3.42 15.72
C ARG A 174 10.80 -2.82 16.81
N GLU A 175 12.09 -2.67 16.55
CA GLU A 175 13.05 -2.06 17.49
C GLU A 175 12.74 -0.59 17.75
N TRP A 176 12.37 0.15 16.70
CA TRP A 176 11.91 1.54 16.81
C TRP A 176 10.59 1.67 17.55
N GLU A 177 9.64 0.78 17.29
CA GLU A 177 8.37 0.76 18.02
C GLU A 177 8.55 0.63 19.55
N ASP A 178 9.56 -0.11 20.02
CA ASP A 178 9.79 -0.40 21.45
C ASP A 178 10.55 0.69 22.21
N ALA A 179 11.22 1.62 21.53
CA ALA A 179 11.98 2.70 22.17
C ALA A 179 11.07 3.89 22.55
N ARG A 180 10.35 3.79 23.68
CA ARG A 180 9.63 4.93 24.27
C ARG A 180 10.58 5.82 25.05
N PHE A 181 10.89 7.00 24.52
CA PHE A 181 11.73 7.98 25.20
C PHE A 181 10.88 8.91 26.08
N LEU A 182 11.18 8.93 27.38
CA LEU A 182 10.64 9.91 28.30
C LEU A 182 11.35 11.26 28.10
N PRO A 183 10.61 12.39 28.05
CA PRO A 183 11.21 13.70 27.94
C PRO A 183 12.02 14.00 29.20
N ASP A 184 13.21 14.58 29.00
CA ASP A 184 14.07 14.99 30.10
C ASP A 184 13.65 16.38 30.59
N LEU A 185 12.84 16.40 31.65
CA LEU A 185 12.32 17.62 32.28
C LEU A 185 13.39 18.40 33.06
N SER A 186 14.61 17.87 33.20
CA SER A 186 15.69 18.55 33.93
C SER A 186 16.27 19.76 33.17
N GLN A 187 16.02 19.87 31.86
CA GLN A 187 16.50 20.95 30.98
C GLN A 187 15.41 21.93 30.53
N ASP A 188 14.25 21.99 31.22
CA ASP A 188 13.16 22.87 30.83
C ASP A 188 13.51 24.36 31.04
N ASN A 189 13.87 25.04 29.96
CA ASN A 189 14.14 26.48 29.93
C ASN A 189 12.88 27.32 29.63
N GLY A 190 11.71 26.71 29.49
CA GLY A 190 10.46 27.40 29.13
C GLY A 190 10.36 27.81 27.65
N GLU A 191 11.44 27.70 26.86
CA GLU A 191 11.40 27.85 25.41
C GLU A 191 10.81 26.58 24.78
N LYS A 192 9.62 26.72 24.18
CA LYS A 192 8.95 25.62 23.49
C LYS A 192 9.17 25.65 21.97
N ASP A 193 9.86 26.66 21.45
CA ASP A 193 10.16 26.77 20.03
C ASP A 193 11.25 25.76 19.63
N VAL A 194 11.02 25.04 18.53
CA VAL A 194 12.00 24.10 17.98
C VAL A 194 12.68 24.75 16.78
N HIS A 195 14.00 24.92 16.86
CA HIS A 195 14.80 25.37 15.75
C HIS A 195 16.03 24.49 15.57
N VAL A 196 15.99 23.58 14.59
CA VAL A 196 17.10 22.71 14.23
C VAL A 196 17.71 23.18 12.91
N PRO A 197 18.88 23.84 12.92
CA PRO A 197 19.56 24.27 11.71
C PRO A 197 20.36 23.12 11.07
N ARG A 198 20.36 23.05 9.73
CA ARG A 198 21.16 22.08 8.92
C ARG A 198 20.86 20.61 9.25
N LEU A 199 19.58 20.27 9.19
CA LEU A 199 19.09 18.91 9.28
C LEU A 199 19.29 18.15 7.97
N THR A 200 19.96 17.01 8.07
CA THR A 200 20.10 16.02 6.99
C THR A 200 19.62 14.67 7.50
N ILE A 201 18.66 14.06 6.80
CA ILE A 201 18.12 12.74 7.15
C ILE A 201 18.41 11.77 6.00
N ASN A 202 19.14 10.71 6.35
CA ASN A 202 19.40 9.60 5.46
C ASN A 202 18.66 8.38 5.98
N PHE A 203 17.82 7.79 5.15
CA PHE A 203 17.06 6.60 5.51
C PHE A 203 17.21 5.54 4.41
N LYS A 204 17.57 4.31 4.79
CA LYS A 204 17.72 3.16 3.88
C LYS A 204 18.59 3.48 2.64
N GLY A 205 19.70 4.20 2.84
CA GLY A 205 20.63 4.57 1.77
C GLY A 205 20.13 5.66 0.80
N LYS A 206 18.94 6.22 1.02
CA LYS A 206 18.39 7.36 0.28
C LYS A 206 18.37 8.60 1.17
N THR A 207 18.91 9.71 0.67
CA THR A 207 18.80 11.01 1.33
C THR A 207 17.36 11.52 1.18
N LEU A 208 16.64 11.64 2.29
CA LEU A 208 15.27 12.16 2.34
C LEU A 208 15.27 13.67 2.48
N LEU A 209 16.14 14.20 3.34
CA LEU A 209 16.33 15.64 3.58
C LEU A 209 17.82 15.98 3.49
N SER A 210 18.15 17.07 2.80
CA SER A 210 19.53 17.56 2.68
C SER A 210 19.63 19.04 3.07
N ASP A 211 20.46 19.33 4.08
CA ASP A 211 20.78 20.69 4.55
C ASP A 211 19.55 21.60 4.76
N THR A 212 18.55 21.10 5.47
CA THR A 212 17.29 21.81 5.72
C THR A 212 17.24 22.45 7.10
N SER A 213 16.32 23.38 7.35
CA SER A 213 16.08 23.88 8.71
C SER A 213 14.68 23.51 9.17
N LEU A 214 14.57 22.80 10.30
CA LEU A 214 13.28 22.55 10.94
C LEU A 214 12.97 23.70 11.90
N LYS A 215 11.84 24.39 11.67
CA LYS A 215 11.39 25.54 12.47
C LYS A 215 9.94 25.33 12.87
N ILE A 216 9.70 25.07 14.14
CA ILE A 216 8.38 24.89 14.72
C ILE A 216 8.25 25.91 15.84
N VAL A 217 7.25 26.78 15.71
CA VAL A 217 6.96 27.83 16.71
C VAL A 217 5.82 27.37 17.59
N ALA A 218 5.91 27.69 18.88
CA ALA A 218 4.90 27.39 19.86
C ALA A 218 3.51 27.95 19.47
N GLY A 219 2.46 27.13 19.66
CA GLY A 219 1.07 27.49 19.36
C GLY A 219 0.70 27.52 17.87
N ARG A 220 1.59 27.12 16.96
CA ARG A 220 1.29 27.00 15.52
C ARG A 220 0.88 25.59 15.13
N ARG A 221 0.06 25.52 14.08
CA ARG A 221 -0.47 24.27 13.52
C ARG A 221 0.05 24.11 12.10
N TYR A 222 0.97 23.18 11.92
CA TYR A 222 1.66 22.96 10.66
C TYR A 222 1.02 21.82 9.87
N GLY A 223 0.70 22.05 8.60
CA GLY A 223 0.33 21.00 7.66
C GLY A 223 1.56 20.54 6.87
N LEU A 224 1.97 19.28 7.01
CA LEU A 224 3.08 18.72 6.24
C LEU A 224 2.56 18.07 4.96
N VAL A 225 2.86 18.70 3.82
CA VAL A 225 2.42 18.28 2.49
C VAL A 225 3.62 17.84 1.65
N GLY A 226 3.45 16.77 0.87
CA GLY A 226 4.47 16.25 -0.04
C GLY A 226 4.04 14.94 -0.69
N LYS A 227 4.74 14.54 -1.75
CA LYS A 227 4.50 13.29 -2.48
C LYS A 227 4.71 12.05 -1.60
N ASN A 228 4.00 10.98 -1.89
CA ASN A 228 4.20 9.68 -1.24
C ASN A 228 5.62 9.18 -1.47
N GLY A 229 6.25 8.70 -0.39
CA GLY A 229 7.65 8.29 -0.40
C GLY A 229 8.66 9.44 -0.39
N ALA A 230 8.23 10.69 -0.16
CA ALA A 230 9.13 11.82 0.10
C ALA A 230 9.78 11.74 1.50
N GLY A 231 9.21 10.96 2.42
CA GLY A 231 9.73 10.77 3.78
C GLY A 231 8.96 11.48 4.89
N LYS A 232 7.66 11.80 4.70
CA LYS A 232 6.80 12.48 5.69
C LYS A 232 6.70 11.69 7.01
N THR A 233 6.23 10.45 6.96
CA THR A 233 6.15 9.54 8.11
C THR A 233 7.53 9.32 8.75
N THR A 234 8.57 9.15 7.92
CA THR A 234 9.93 9.00 8.42
C THR A 234 10.40 10.22 9.19
N LEU A 235 10.14 11.44 8.69
CA LEU A 235 10.45 12.68 9.41
C LEU A 235 9.72 12.73 10.77
N LEU A 236 8.44 12.37 10.81
CA LEU A 236 7.67 12.33 12.05
C LEU A 236 8.26 11.31 13.05
N ARG A 237 8.68 10.14 12.58
CA ARG A 237 9.39 9.12 13.38
C ARG A 237 10.69 9.66 13.98
N TYR A 238 11.54 10.29 13.18
CA TYR A 238 12.78 10.88 13.69
C TYR A 238 12.53 11.96 14.75
N ILE A 239 11.44 12.73 14.61
CA ILE A 239 11.04 13.72 15.61
C ILE A 239 10.57 13.03 16.90
N SER A 240 9.71 12.01 16.81
CA SER A 240 9.12 11.35 17.99
C SER A 240 10.15 10.60 18.84
N HIS A 241 11.22 10.09 18.24
CA HIS A 241 12.28 9.34 18.93
C HIS A 241 13.44 10.23 19.41
N TYR A 242 13.36 11.55 19.27
CA TYR A 242 14.44 12.50 19.62
C TYR A 242 15.80 12.18 18.96
N GLU A 243 15.79 11.50 17.81
CA GLU A 243 17.00 11.15 17.05
C GLU A 243 17.58 12.34 16.28
N LEU A 244 16.82 13.43 16.16
CA LEU A 244 17.28 14.67 15.52
C LEU A 244 18.30 15.39 16.42
N GLU A 245 19.53 15.53 15.92
CA GLU A 245 20.57 16.32 16.59
C GLU A 245 20.12 17.77 16.80
N GLY A 246 20.13 18.23 18.06
CA GLY A 246 19.71 19.59 18.43
C GLY A 246 18.21 19.76 18.68
N PHE A 247 17.42 18.67 18.68
CA PHE A 247 16.01 18.74 19.07
C PHE A 247 15.85 18.84 20.61
N PRO A 248 14.98 19.72 21.13
CA PRO A 248 14.83 19.87 22.58
C PRO A 248 14.19 18.64 23.23
N ARG A 249 14.84 18.09 24.27
CA ARG A 249 14.38 16.85 24.96
C ARG A 249 13.31 17.10 26.02
N HIS A 250 13.07 18.34 26.42
CA HIS A 250 12.05 18.71 27.41
C HIS A 250 10.63 18.79 26.82
N ILE A 251 10.50 18.85 25.49
CA ILE A 251 9.21 18.93 24.81
C ILE A 251 8.55 17.55 24.82
N ARG A 252 7.31 17.46 25.31
CA ARG A 252 6.50 16.23 25.22
C ARG A 252 5.96 16.05 23.81
N ILE A 253 6.32 14.94 23.17
CA ILE A 253 5.90 14.61 21.80
C ILE A 253 5.02 13.37 21.84
N GLN A 254 3.89 13.41 21.13
CA GLN A 254 3.14 12.19 20.81
C GLN A 254 3.03 12.06 19.31
N LEU A 255 3.40 10.88 18.81
CA LEU A 255 3.11 10.47 17.45
C LEU A 255 1.95 9.49 17.44
N VAL A 256 0.99 9.73 16.57
CA VAL A 256 -0.06 8.77 16.21
C VAL A 256 0.29 8.23 14.83
N GLU A 257 0.83 7.01 14.78
CA GLU A 257 1.09 6.35 13.50
C GLU A 257 -0.06 5.42 13.11
N GLN A 258 -0.18 5.23 11.80
CA GLN A 258 -1.11 4.29 11.20
C GLN A 258 -0.86 2.82 11.64
N GLU A 259 0.37 2.46 12.03
CA GLU A 259 0.78 1.09 12.40
C GLU A 259 0.82 0.82 13.91
N SER A 260 0.84 1.86 14.77
CA SER A 260 0.88 1.72 16.24
C SER A 260 -0.34 0.97 16.84
N ALA A 261 -1.39 0.77 16.04
CA ALA A 261 -2.55 -0.06 16.35
C ALA A 261 -2.22 -1.56 16.58
N SER A 262 -1.01 -2.00 16.21
CA SER A 262 -0.50 -3.34 16.48
C SER A 262 -0.30 -3.60 17.99
N LYS A 263 0.06 -2.57 18.79
CA LYS A 263 0.30 -2.71 20.25
C LYS A 263 -0.96 -2.86 21.08
N LEU A 264 -2.05 -2.18 20.72
CA LEU A 264 -3.37 -2.35 21.39
C LEU A 264 -3.94 -3.77 21.23
N SER A 265 -3.41 -4.59 20.31
CA SER A 265 -3.90 -5.95 20.05
C SER A 265 -3.67 -6.95 21.18
N LYS A 266 -2.82 -6.61 22.17
CA LYS A 266 -2.44 -7.51 23.27
C LYS A 266 -3.02 -7.11 24.63
N GLU A 267 -3.67 -5.96 24.75
CA GLU A 267 -4.18 -5.47 26.03
C GLU A 267 -5.61 -5.95 26.29
N GLU A 268 -5.84 -6.58 27.44
CA GLU A 268 -7.17 -7.04 27.90
C GLU A 268 -8.00 -5.91 28.54
N ARG A 269 -7.38 -4.74 28.75
CA ARG A 269 -7.99 -3.55 29.37
C ARG A 269 -9.12 -2.98 28.52
N SER A 270 -10.01 -2.23 29.17
CA SER A 270 -11.10 -1.53 28.46
C SER A 270 -10.55 -0.40 27.59
N VAL A 271 -11.29 0.00 26.56
CA VAL A 271 -10.87 1.11 25.67
C VAL A 271 -10.67 2.40 26.46
N LEU A 272 -11.57 2.67 27.41
CA LEU A 272 -11.47 3.83 28.30
C LEU A 272 -10.20 3.79 29.16
N GLU A 273 -9.88 2.63 29.73
CA GLU A 273 -8.65 2.45 30.53
C GLU A 273 -7.39 2.65 29.68
N VAL A 274 -7.39 2.19 28.42
CA VAL A 274 -6.26 2.38 27.50
C VAL A 274 -6.04 3.86 27.20
N VAL A 275 -7.12 4.63 26.98
CA VAL A 275 -7.03 6.09 26.76
C VAL A 275 -6.52 6.80 28.01
N LEU A 276 -7.01 6.42 29.20
CA LEU A 276 -6.55 7.00 30.47
C LEU A 276 -5.09 6.65 30.77
N ALA A 277 -4.66 5.45 30.38
CA ALA A 277 -3.27 4.99 30.53
C ALA A 277 -2.31 5.60 29.48
N ALA A 278 -2.84 6.25 28.44
CA ALA A 278 -2.01 6.96 27.46
C ALA A 278 -1.26 8.14 28.10
N ASP A 279 -1.84 8.76 29.14
CA ASP A 279 -1.12 9.69 29.99
C ASP A 279 -0.24 8.93 31.00
N TYR A 280 1.01 8.72 30.59
CA TYR A 280 1.99 8.00 31.39
C TYR A 280 2.36 8.76 32.67
N GLU A 281 2.41 10.10 32.64
CA GLU A 281 2.71 10.91 33.82
C GLU A 281 1.63 10.68 34.88
N ARG A 282 0.36 10.77 34.48
CA ARG A 282 -0.76 10.47 35.37
C ARG A 282 -0.70 9.04 35.92
N THR A 283 -0.44 8.05 35.07
CA THR A 283 -0.43 6.65 35.48
C THR A 283 0.68 6.37 36.49
N LEU A 284 1.89 6.89 36.24
CA LEU A 284 3.03 6.74 37.13
C LEU A 284 2.83 7.48 38.46
N LEU A 285 2.23 8.67 38.45
CA LEU A 285 1.89 9.41 39.66
C LEU A 285 0.84 8.68 40.51
N LEU A 286 -0.16 8.05 39.89
CA LEU A 286 -1.17 7.24 40.60
C LEU A 286 -0.58 5.92 41.16
N GLU A 287 0.39 5.32 40.47
CA GLU A 287 1.13 4.17 41.00
C GLU A 287 2.03 4.58 42.17
N GLU A 288 2.76 5.69 42.03
CA GLU A 288 3.60 6.28 43.10
C GLU A 288 2.75 6.68 44.32
N GLU A 289 1.57 7.28 44.11
CA GLU A 289 0.60 7.60 45.15
C GLU A 289 0.17 6.33 45.90
N LYS A 290 -0.22 5.26 45.19
CA LYS A 290 -0.63 3.99 45.81
C LYS A 290 0.50 3.36 46.62
N GLU A 291 1.72 3.37 46.09
CA GLU A 291 2.89 2.86 46.80
C GLU A 291 3.21 3.67 48.05
N LEU A 292 3.19 5.00 47.95
CA LEU A 292 3.49 5.89 49.08
C LEU A 292 2.40 5.82 50.14
N THR A 293 1.13 5.75 49.75
CA THR A 293 0.00 5.58 50.69
C THR A 293 0.07 4.22 51.40
N ALA A 294 0.52 3.17 50.70
CA ALA A 294 0.75 1.86 51.31
C ALA A 294 1.95 1.86 52.28
N LYS A 295 2.99 2.66 52.00
CA LYS A 295 4.23 2.80 52.81
C LYS A 295 4.09 3.80 53.96
N GLU A 296 3.20 4.80 53.86
CA GLU A 296 2.86 5.78 54.92
C GLU A 296 2.32 5.10 56.19
N ALA A 297 1.80 3.88 56.07
CA ALA A 297 1.45 3.05 57.22
C ALA A 297 2.68 2.59 58.05
N SER A 298 3.92 2.82 57.58
CA SER A 298 5.16 2.27 58.16
C SER A 298 6.31 3.26 58.43
N GLU A 299 6.51 4.35 57.67
CA GLU A 299 7.60 5.32 57.91
C GLU A 299 7.18 6.80 57.66
N GLY A 300 7.84 7.76 58.33
CA GLY A 300 7.38 9.14 58.58
C GLY A 300 7.83 10.26 57.61
N GLU A 301 7.39 11.49 57.95
CA GLU A 301 7.54 12.85 57.36
C GLU A 301 7.94 13.05 55.87
N ASP A 302 8.97 12.40 55.33
CA ASP A 302 9.46 12.60 53.95
C ASP A 302 8.47 12.09 52.88
N HIS A 303 7.64 11.10 53.21
CA HIS A 303 6.58 10.62 52.31
C HIS A 303 5.46 11.66 52.13
N SER A 304 5.19 12.47 53.17
CA SER A 304 4.10 13.44 53.15
C SER A 304 4.37 14.64 52.25
N THR A 305 5.64 15.06 52.12
CA THR A 305 6.08 16.11 51.19
C THR A 305 6.00 15.63 49.75
N ARG A 306 6.46 14.41 49.46
CA ARG A 306 6.36 13.82 48.12
C ARG A 306 4.91 13.60 47.69
N LEU A 307 4.04 13.13 48.59
CA LEU A 307 2.61 12.98 48.32
C LEU A 307 1.94 14.33 48.01
N LYS A 308 2.30 15.42 48.71
CA LYS A 308 1.81 16.76 48.36
C LYS A 308 2.23 17.19 46.96
N GLU A 309 3.50 16.98 46.58
CA GLU A 309 3.96 17.26 45.21
C GLU A 309 3.18 16.46 44.16
N ILE A 310 2.88 15.18 44.46
CA ILE A 310 2.08 14.31 43.59
C ILE A 310 0.64 14.83 43.48
N TYR A 311 -0.01 15.18 44.59
CA TYR A 311 -1.36 15.75 44.57
C TYR A 311 -1.42 17.08 43.83
N ASP A 312 -0.45 17.97 44.04
CA ASP A 312 -0.34 19.24 43.30
C ASP A 312 -0.16 18.98 41.79
N ARG A 313 0.60 17.94 41.43
CA ARG A 313 0.81 17.57 40.01
C ARG A 313 -0.42 16.91 39.40
N LEU A 314 -1.11 16.02 40.12
CA LEU A 314 -2.36 15.39 39.70
C LEU A 314 -3.50 16.41 39.55
N ALA A 315 -3.53 17.43 40.41
CA ALA A 315 -4.44 18.56 40.29
C ALA A 315 -4.14 19.39 39.03
N ASN A 316 -2.86 19.66 38.72
CA ASN A 316 -2.47 20.35 37.48
C ASN A 316 -2.80 19.57 36.20
N ILE A 317 -2.90 18.24 36.27
CA ILE A 317 -3.25 17.36 35.14
C ILE A 317 -4.79 17.21 35.01
N ASP A 318 -5.56 17.81 35.93
CA ASP A 318 -7.02 17.65 36.04
C ASP A 318 -7.43 16.17 36.07
N SER A 319 -6.78 15.39 36.94
CA SER A 319 -7.00 13.93 37.06
C SER A 319 -8.45 13.58 37.42
N ASP A 320 -9.13 14.44 38.19
CA ASP A 320 -10.52 14.21 38.63
C ASP A 320 -11.53 14.30 37.48
N THR A 321 -11.24 15.11 36.46
CA THR A 321 -12.10 15.24 35.26
C THR A 321 -11.66 14.33 34.11
N ALA A 322 -10.56 13.57 34.30
CA ALA A 322 -9.92 12.77 33.26
C ALA A 322 -10.89 11.79 32.58
N GLU A 323 -11.71 11.08 33.37
CA GLU A 323 -12.65 10.10 32.82
C GLU A 323 -13.73 10.78 31.96
N SER A 324 -14.30 11.89 32.45
CA SER A 324 -15.32 12.65 31.69
C SER A 324 -14.74 13.23 30.40
N ARG A 325 -13.49 13.71 30.42
CA ARG A 325 -12.79 14.20 29.22
C ARG A 325 -12.54 13.06 28.23
N ALA A 326 -12.03 11.92 28.70
CA ALA A 326 -11.79 10.74 27.87
C ALA A 326 -13.08 10.23 27.20
N ARG A 327 -14.19 10.13 27.95
CA ARG A 327 -15.51 9.77 27.40
C ARG A 327 -16.00 10.77 26.35
N THR A 328 -15.79 12.07 26.57
CA THR A 328 -16.17 13.12 25.60
C THR A 328 -15.40 12.97 24.28
N ILE A 329 -14.09 12.71 24.35
CA ILE A 329 -13.23 12.49 23.18
C ILE A 329 -13.65 11.21 22.45
N LEU A 330 -13.88 10.11 23.18
CA LEU A 330 -14.31 8.83 22.61
C LEU A 330 -15.70 8.94 21.96
N SER A 331 -16.65 9.63 22.60
CA SER A 331 -17.98 9.89 22.02
C SER A 331 -17.88 10.74 20.75
N GLY A 332 -17.00 11.74 20.73
CA GLY A 332 -16.71 12.56 19.55
C GLY A 332 -16.15 11.75 18.37
N LEU A 333 -15.33 10.74 18.65
CA LEU A 333 -14.80 9.78 17.67
C LEU A 333 -15.79 8.64 17.34
N GLN A 334 -17.04 8.77 17.77
CA GLN A 334 -18.16 7.85 17.51
C GLN A 334 -18.00 6.47 18.16
N PHE A 335 -17.36 6.37 19.33
CA PHE A 335 -17.45 5.16 20.14
C PHE A 335 -18.81 5.08 20.83
N PRO A 336 -19.56 3.97 20.67
CA PRO A 336 -20.72 3.72 21.51
C PRO A 336 -20.28 3.32 22.92
N ASP A 337 -21.09 3.63 23.93
CA ASP A 337 -20.76 3.42 25.35
C ASP A 337 -20.40 1.95 25.64
N ASP A 338 -21.13 1.01 25.05
CA ASP A 338 -20.88 -0.44 25.19
C ASP A 338 -19.47 -0.85 24.73
N VAL A 339 -18.92 -0.15 23.73
CA VAL A 339 -17.59 -0.43 23.18
C VAL A 339 -16.51 0.30 23.97
N MET A 340 -16.81 1.44 24.60
CA MET A 340 -15.87 2.15 25.46
C MET A 340 -15.46 1.29 26.68
N ASP A 341 -16.43 0.59 27.25
CA ASP A 341 -16.22 -0.30 28.40
C ASP A 341 -15.79 -1.72 27.99
N GLY A 342 -15.82 -2.03 26.70
CA GLY A 342 -15.41 -3.31 26.13
C GLY A 342 -13.89 -3.48 26.00
N PRO A 343 -13.39 -4.71 25.79
CA PRO A 343 -11.95 -5.00 25.71
C PRO A 343 -11.32 -4.48 24.40
N ALA A 344 -10.18 -3.79 24.51
CA ALA A 344 -9.47 -3.19 23.37
C ALA A 344 -9.03 -4.22 22.31
N LYS A 345 -8.73 -5.46 22.73
CA LYS A 345 -8.34 -6.57 21.85
C LYS A 345 -9.40 -6.93 20.80
N ALA A 346 -10.69 -6.78 21.13
CA ALA A 346 -11.81 -7.10 20.25
C ALA A 346 -12.04 -6.05 19.15
N LEU A 347 -11.38 -4.88 19.25
CA LEU A 347 -11.50 -3.81 18.27
C LEU A 347 -10.85 -4.17 16.93
N SER A 348 -11.48 -3.76 15.83
CA SER A 348 -10.87 -3.81 14.49
C SER A 348 -9.76 -2.76 14.34
N GLY A 349 -8.93 -2.87 13.31
CA GLY A 349 -7.79 -1.95 13.09
C GLY A 349 -8.19 -0.47 13.07
N GLY A 350 -9.30 -0.11 12.43
CA GLY A 350 -9.80 1.27 12.40
C GLY A 350 -10.21 1.79 13.78
N TRP A 351 -10.87 0.96 14.59
CA TRP A 351 -11.21 1.31 15.98
C TRP A 351 -9.96 1.47 16.85
N ARG A 352 -8.94 0.63 16.65
CA ARG A 352 -7.66 0.77 17.38
C ARG A 352 -6.93 2.06 17.05
N MET A 353 -6.93 2.47 15.78
CA MET A 353 -6.39 3.77 15.36
C MET A 353 -7.15 4.92 16.03
N ARG A 354 -8.49 4.83 16.11
CA ARG A 354 -9.30 5.83 16.83
C ARG A 354 -8.97 5.88 18.32
N THR A 355 -8.73 4.74 18.96
CA THR A 355 -8.30 4.70 20.37
C THR A 355 -6.92 5.33 20.56
N ALA A 356 -5.97 5.08 19.65
CA ALA A 356 -4.65 5.72 19.70
C ALA A 356 -4.75 7.24 19.51
N LEU A 357 -5.58 7.68 18.57
CA LEU A 357 -5.90 9.11 18.39
C LEU A 357 -6.54 9.70 19.64
N ALA A 358 -7.52 9.01 20.24
CA ALA A 358 -8.17 9.45 21.49
C ALA A 358 -7.15 9.61 22.63
N GLY A 359 -6.24 8.64 22.79
CA GLY A 359 -5.15 8.69 23.77
C GLY A 359 -4.23 9.89 23.55
N ALA A 360 -3.84 10.16 22.31
CA ALA A 360 -2.99 11.31 21.99
C ALA A 360 -3.69 12.66 22.23
N LEU A 361 -4.98 12.77 21.88
CA LEU A 361 -5.78 13.97 22.15
C LEU A 361 -6.02 14.17 23.65
N PHE A 362 -6.19 13.09 24.40
CA PHE A 362 -6.35 13.10 25.85
C PHE A 362 -5.08 13.55 26.57
N MET A 363 -3.92 13.00 26.18
CA MET A 363 -2.63 13.36 26.76
C MET A 363 -2.28 14.83 26.52
N SER A 364 -2.71 15.41 25.39
CA SER A 364 -2.46 16.81 25.01
C SER A 364 -0.95 17.18 25.06
N PRO A 365 -0.09 16.53 24.26
CA PRO A 365 1.36 16.81 24.24
C PRO A 365 1.66 18.28 23.86
N ASP A 366 2.85 18.75 24.25
CA ASP A 366 3.37 20.06 23.80
C ASP A 366 3.54 20.11 22.27
N LEU A 367 3.91 18.99 21.65
CA LEU A 367 3.96 18.77 20.21
C LEU A 367 3.16 17.52 19.81
N LEU A 368 2.03 17.72 19.15
CA LEU A 368 1.20 16.65 18.60
C LEU A 368 1.59 16.35 17.14
N LEU A 369 1.94 15.11 16.85
CA LEU A 369 2.24 14.65 15.49
C LEU A 369 1.15 13.67 15.04
N LEU A 370 0.44 14.02 13.97
CA LEU A 370 -0.62 13.20 13.39
C LEU A 370 -0.21 12.78 11.97
N ASP A 371 -0.07 11.46 11.75
CA ASP A 371 0.18 10.92 10.42
C ASP A 371 -1.11 10.36 9.81
N GLU A 372 -1.65 11.05 8.81
CA GLU A 372 -2.89 10.74 8.09
C GLU A 372 -4.07 10.31 8.99
N PRO A 373 -4.49 11.17 9.94
CA PRO A 373 -5.52 10.81 10.93
C PRO A 373 -6.90 10.56 10.31
N THR A 374 -7.17 11.07 9.10
CA THR A 374 -8.48 11.02 8.44
C THR A 374 -8.79 9.69 7.75
N ASN A 375 -7.78 8.87 7.41
CA ASN A 375 -7.96 7.69 6.54
C ASN A 375 -8.87 6.58 7.11
N HIS A 376 -8.99 6.50 8.44
CA HIS A 376 -9.81 5.47 9.12
C HIS A 376 -10.98 6.06 9.91
N LEU A 377 -11.24 7.36 9.69
CA LEU A 377 -12.30 8.09 10.34
C LEU A 377 -13.50 8.23 9.42
N ASP A 378 -14.68 8.09 10.01
CA ASP A 378 -15.91 8.45 9.33
C ASP A 378 -15.97 9.95 9.12
N LEU A 379 -16.73 10.37 8.11
CA LEU A 379 -16.99 11.77 7.84
C LEU A 379 -17.42 12.55 9.11
N GLU A 380 -18.30 11.98 9.94
CA GLU A 380 -18.73 12.63 11.19
C GLU A 380 -17.60 12.77 12.20
N ALA A 381 -16.75 11.75 12.34
CA ALA A 381 -15.60 11.78 13.23
C ALA A 381 -14.51 12.73 12.71
N VAL A 382 -14.33 12.83 11.39
CA VAL A 382 -13.45 13.83 10.75
C VAL A 382 -13.94 15.23 11.05
N ILE A 383 -15.23 15.51 10.87
CA ILE A 383 -15.83 16.83 11.16
C ILE A 383 -15.65 17.21 12.63
N TRP A 384 -15.87 16.26 13.55
CA TRP A 384 -15.63 16.50 14.98
C TRP A 384 -14.16 16.78 15.26
N LEU A 385 -13.25 15.98 14.66
CA LEU A 385 -11.80 16.15 14.82
C LEU A 385 -11.32 17.50 14.28
N GLU A 386 -11.84 17.95 13.13
CA GLU A 386 -11.57 19.30 12.59
C GLU A 386 -11.88 20.37 13.63
N HIS A 387 -13.08 20.34 14.21
CA HIS A 387 -13.51 21.34 15.19
C HIS A 387 -12.74 21.25 16.53
N TYR A 388 -12.35 20.04 16.93
CA TYR A 388 -11.52 19.83 18.12
C TYR A 388 -10.11 20.40 17.91
N LEU A 389 -9.49 20.08 16.77
CA LEU A 389 -8.13 20.52 16.43
C LEU A 389 -8.03 22.01 16.09
N GLU A 390 -9.11 22.63 15.60
CA GLU A 390 -9.20 24.08 15.39
C GLU A 390 -8.99 24.84 16.72
N LYS A 391 -9.53 24.31 17.81
CA LYS A 391 -9.41 24.87 19.17
C LYS A 391 -8.15 24.45 19.91
N TYR A 392 -7.30 23.63 19.30
CA TYR A 392 -6.06 23.16 19.90
C TYR A 392 -5.05 24.31 20.00
N ASP A 393 -4.58 24.57 21.21
CA ASP A 393 -3.73 25.71 21.59
C ASP A 393 -2.23 25.38 21.62
N LYS A 394 -1.88 24.09 21.61
CA LYS A 394 -0.50 23.59 21.59
C LYS A 394 0.02 23.39 20.15
N GLN A 395 1.29 22.99 20.03
CA GLN A 395 1.93 22.81 18.73
C GLN A 395 1.47 21.53 18.08
N MET A 396 1.32 21.58 16.76
CA MET A 396 0.83 20.43 15.99
C MET A 396 1.49 20.37 14.63
N ILE A 397 1.84 19.15 14.20
CA ILE A 397 2.16 18.83 12.81
C ILE A 397 1.18 17.76 12.35
N VAL A 398 0.43 18.05 11.29
CA VAL A 398 -0.46 17.09 10.67
C VAL A 398 -0.03 16.79 9.25
N VAL A 399 0.16 15.51 8.95
CA VAL A 399 0.24 15.00 7.58
C VAL A 399 -1.18 14.60 7.19
N SER A 400 -1.71 15.19 6.13
CA SER A 400 -2.99 14.77 5.56
C SER A 400 -3.00 15.00 4.05
N HIS A 401 -3.76 14.17 3.35
CA HIS A 401 -4.07 14.35 1.94
C HIS A 401 -5.43 15.04 1.72
N ASP A 402 -6.19 15.31 2.78
CA ASP A 402 -7.46 16.02 2.72
C ASP A 402 -7.24 17.54 2.76
N ARG A 403 -7.65 18.20 1.67
CA ARG A 403 -7.56 19.66 1.49
C ARG A 403 -8.42 20.43 2.47
N ASN A 404 -9.66 19.97 2.70
CA ASN A 404 -10.61 20.68 3.55
C ASN A 404 -10.16 20.60 5.00
N PHE A 405 -9.70 19.42 5.42
CA PHE A 405 -9.14 19.21 6.74
C PHE A 405 -7.91 20.09 6.99
N LEU A 406 -6.94 20.11 6.06
CA LEU A 406 -5.76 20.98 6.18
C LEU A 406 -6.16 22.46 6.21
N ASN A 407 -7.11 22.88 5.37
CA ASN A 407 -7.53 24.27 5.29
C ASN A 407 -8.31 24.72 6.54
N ALA A 408 -8.97 23.80 7.27
CA ALA A 408 -9.65 24.10 8.52
C ALA A 408 -8.70 24.14 9.73
N VAL A 409 -7.73 23.23 9.79
CA VAL A 409 -6.90 23.03 10.99
C VAL A 409 -5.59 23.82 10.96
N THR A 410 -4.95 23.97 9.80
CA THR A 410 -3.55 24.44 9.73
C THR A 410 -3.43 25.97 9.60
N THR A 411 -2.38 26.53 10.22
CA THR A 411 -2.02 27.96 10.11
C THR A 411 -0.85 28.19 9.17
N ASP A 412 0.01 27.18 9.02
CA ASP A 412 1.20 27.22 8.20
C ASP A 412 1.34 25.87 7.47
N ILE A 413 1.81 25.88 6.23
CA ILE A 413 2.07 24.67 5.44
C ILE A 413 3.57 24.48 5.28
N ILE A 414 4.04 23.28 5.61
CA ILE A 414 5.39 22.81 5.33
C ILE A 414 5.31 21.94 4.08
N ASN A 415 5.86 22.43 2.98
CA ASN A 415 5.97 21.65 1.76
C ASN A 415 7.32 20.94 1.71
N LEU A 416 7.28 19.61 1.63
CA LEU A 416 8.42 18.74 1.43
C LEU A 416 8.63 18.50 -0.07
N THR A 417 9.52 19.28 -0.68
CA THR A 417 9.84 19.20 -2.12
C THR A 417 11.35 19.23 -2.32
N GLN A 418 11.88 18.44 -3.25
CA GLN A 418 13.32 18.39 -3.57
C GLN A 418 14.24 18.19 -2.36
N GLN A 419 13.86 17.30 -1.44
CA GLN A 419 14.59 17.02 -0.19
C GLN A 419 14.74 18.25 0.74
N LYS A 420 13.89 19.27 0.55
CA LYS A 420 13.89 20.51 1.35
C LYS A 420 12.53 20.79 1.98
N LEU A 421 12.57 21.41 3.15
CA LEU A 421 11.38 21.89 3.86
C LEU A 421 11.17 23.37 3.56
N MET A 422 10.08 23.67 2.87
CA MET A 422 9.69 25.04 2.52
C MET A 422 8.46 25.45 3.33
N TYR A 423 8.52 26.61 3.99
CA TYR A 423 7.45 27.09 4.87
C TYR A 423 6.61 28.14 4.18
N TYR A 424 5.29 27.96 4.24
CA TYR A 424 4.31 28.89 3.71
C TYR A 424 3.36 29.29 4.84
N LYS A 425 3.09 30.59 4.95
CA LYS A 425 2.15 31.11 5.95
C LYS A 425 0.74 31.16 5.36
N GLY A 426 -0.25 30.69 6.11
CA GLY A 426 -1.65 30.64 5.71
C GLY A 426 -2.11 29.24 5.31
N ASP A 427 -3.39 29.15 4.99
CA ASP A 427 -4.09 27.89 4.73
C ASP A 427 -3.62 27.21 3.43
N TYR A 428 -4.05 25.95 3.24
CA TYR A 428 -3.71 25.15 2.07
C TYR A 428 -4.02 25.83 0.72
N ASN A 429 -5.18 26.51 0.61
CA ASN A 429 -5.55 27.22 -0.61
C ASN A 429 -4.59 28.38 -0.94
N THR A 430 -4.10 29.08 0.09
CA THR A 430 -3.12 30.17 -0.09
C THR A 430 -1.78 29.60 -0.53
N PHE A 431 -1.37 28.48 0.06
CA PHE A 431 -0.19 27.73 -0.35
C PHE A 431 -0.27 27.30 -1.82
N GLU A 432 -1.38 26.68 -2.25
CA GLU A 432 -1.55 26.19 -3.62
C GLU A 432 -1.49 27.33 -4.65
N ASN A 433 -2.16 28.45 -4.36
CA ASN A 433 -2.12 29.64 -5.21
C ASN A 433 -0.72 30.24 -5.30
N THR A 434 0.00 30.32 -4.17
CA THR A 434 1.38 30.82 -4.12
C THR A 434 2.33 29.90 -4.88
N MET A 435 2.17 28.58 -4.75
CA MET A 435 2.93 27.58 -5.50
C MET A 435 2.70 27.71 -7.00
N LYS A 436 1.43 27.79 -7.44
CA LYS A 436 1.07 28.00 -8.85
C LYS A 436 1.65 29.29 -9.42
N GLU A 437 1.64 30.37 -8.65
CA GLU A 437 2.20 31.64 -9.08
C GLU A 437 3.74 31.59 -9.16
N ASN A 438 4.40 30.98 -8.18
CA ASN A 438 5.85 30.75 -8.21
C ASN A 438 6.26 29.90 -9.41
N LEU A 439 5.52 28.83 -9.71
CA LEU A 439 5.78 27.98 -10.88
C LEU A 439 5.60 28.77 -12.19
N ARG A 440 4.55 29.60 -12.29
CA ARG A 440 4.34 30.50 -13.44
C ARG A 440 5.47 31.51 -13.60
N GLN A 441 5.98 32.05 -12.50
CA GLN A 441 7.10 33.00 -12.52
C GLN A 441 8.40 32.31 -12.94
N GLN A 442 8.68 31.11 -12.42
CA GLN A 442 9.83 30.29 -12.83
C GLN A 442 9.76 29.93 -14.30
N ARG A 443 8.59 29.51 -14.80
CA ARG A 443 8.38 29.21 -16.23
C ARG A 443 8.61 30.42 -17.12
N LYS A 444 8.04 31.58 -16.76
CA LYS A 444 8.30 32.83 -17.50
C LYS A 444 9.78 33.22 -17.49
N ALA A 445 10.47 33.03 -16.37
CA ALA A 445 11.90 33.30 -16.27
C ALA A 445 12.72 32.34 -17.14
N TYR A 446 12.38 31.05 -17.13
CA TYR A 446 12.98 30.01 -17.98
C TYR A 446 12.75 30.31 -19.46
N ASP A 447 11.51 30.55 -19.88
CA ASP A 447 11.17 30.86 -21.27
C ASP A 447 11.90 32.13 -21.75
N ALA A 448 11.96 33.18 -20.91
CA ALA A 448 12.71 34.39 -21.22
C ALA A 448 14.22 34.15 -21.33
N GLN A 449 14.77 33.23 -20.52
CA GLN A 449 16.18 32.84 -20.62
C GLN A 449 16.45 32.01 -21.87
N GLN A 450 15.57 31.06 -22.22
CA GLN A 450 15.68 30.26 -23.45
C GLN A 450 15.60 31.14 -24.69
N MET A 451 14.67 32.10 -24.74
CA MET A 451 14.60 33.07 -25.84
C MET A 451 15.89 33.92 -25.95
N LYS A 452 16.47 34.33 -24.81
CA LYS A 452 17.77 35.03 -24.81
C LYS A 452 18.89 34.14 -25.34
N ILE A 453 18.95 32.87 -24.92
CA ILE A 453 19.93 31.88 -25.39
C ILE A 453 19.79 31.69 -26.91
N GLN A 454 18.58 31.46 -27.40
CA GLN A 454 18.29 31.29 -28.82
C GLN A 454 18.68 32.53 -29.63
N HIS A 455 18.29 33.73 -29.19
CA HIS A 455 18.65 34.98 -29.89
C HIS A 455 20.17 35.24 -29.89
N MET A 456 20.89 34.85 -28.83
CA MET A 456 22.36 34.92 -28.81
C MET A 456 22.99 33.90 -29.76
N GLN A 457 22.47 32.67 -29.83
CA GLN A 457 22.93 31.64 -30.75
C GLN A 457 22.71 32.06 -32.21
N GLU A 458 21.51 32.53 -32.57
CA GLU A 458 21.21 33.03 -33.92
C GLU A 458 22.12 34.21 -34.30
N PHE A 459 22.41 35.10 -33.36
CA PHE A 459 23.33 36.21 -33.59
C PHE A 459 24.76 35.72 -33.83
N ILE A 460 25.23 34.74 -33.06
CA ILE A 460 26.56 34.14 -33.23
C ILE A 460 26.65 33.47 -34.59
N GLU A 461 25.64 32.70 -35.00
CA GLU A 461 25.61 32.01 -36.31
C GLU A 461 25.58 33.00 -37.48
N ARG A 462 24.69 34.00 -37.46
CA ARG A 462 24.57 34.99 -38.54
C ARG A 462 25.82 35.85 -38.71
N PHE A 463 26.52 36.18 -37.62
CA PHE A 463 27.68 37.07 -37.66
C PHE A 463 29.04 36.37 -37.52
N ARG A 464 29.06 35.02 -37.48
CA ARG A 464 30.30 34.21 -37.36
C ARG A 464 31.30 34.49 -38.48
N ALA A 465 30.80 34.76 -39.69
CA ALA A 465 31.61 34.96 -40.89
C ALA A 465 32.04 36.42 -41.13
N ASN A 466 31.60 37.38 -40.31
CA ASN A 466 31.77 38.80 -40.59
C ASN A 466 32.84 39.45 -39.69
N ALA A 467 34.03 39.70 -40.26
CA ALA A 467 35.23 40.12 -39.52
C ALA A 467 35.07 41.43 -38.72
N LYS A 468 34.23 42.37 -39.18
CA LYS A 468 34.01 43.67 -38.48
C LYS A 468 33.23 43.55 -37.17
N LYS A 469 32.50 42.45 -36.95
CA LYS A 469 31.68 42.23 -35.73
C LYS A 469 32.24 41.12 -34.82
N ALA A 470 33.43 40.60 -35.14
CA ALA A 470 34.12 39.57 -34.36
C ALA A 470 34.23 39.86 -32.84
N PRO A 471 34.59 41.07 -32.36
CA PRO A 471 34.67 41.33 -30.91
C PRO A 471 33.30 41.26 -30.21
N LEU A 472 32.22 41.66 -30.90
CA LEU A 472 30.86 41.61 -30.38
C LEU A 472 30.34 40.16 -30.31
N VAL A 473 30.68 39.34 -31.31
CA VAL A 473 30.38 37.89 -31.30
C VAL A 473 31.14 37.19 -30.17
N GLN A 474 32.43 37.48 -29.98
CA GLN A 474 33.21 36.91 -28.87
C GLN A 474 32.66 37.31 -27.48
N SER A 475 32.18 38.54 -27.32
CA SER A 475 31.51 38.97 -26.09
C SER A 475 30.22 38.19 -25.83
N ARG A 476 29.41 37.95 -26.86
CA ARG A 476 28.18 37.14 -26.74
C ARG A 476 28.44 35.65 -26.54
N VAL A 477 29.51 35.09 -27.11
CA VAL A 477 29.96 33.71 -26.82
C VAL A 477 30.34 33.58 -25.35
N LYS A 478 31.12 34.53 -24.81
CA LYS A 478 31.46 34.52 -23.37
C LYS A 478 30.24 34.70 -22.46
N ALA A 479 29.28 35.53 -22.86
CA ALA A 479 28.04 35.72 -22.12
C ALA A 479 27.18 34.44 -22.15
N LEU A 480 27.10 33.78 -23.30
CA LEU A 480 26.42 32.49 -23.46
C LEU A 480 27.08 31.41 -22.59
N ASP A 481 28.42 31.30 -22.63
CA ASP A 481 29.18 30.35 -21.81
C ASP A 481 28.99 30.59 -20.31
N LYS A 482 28.90 31.86 -19.88
CA LYS A 482 28.63 32.21 -18.48
C LYS A 482 27.23 31.76 -18.06
N ILE A 483 26.23 32.01 -18.90
CA ILE A 483 24.85 31.63 -18.63
C ILE A 483 24.72 30.10 -18.58
N LEU A 484 25.32 29.37 -19.52
CA LEU A 484 25.28 27.91 -19.59
C LEU A 484 25.97 27.22 -18.39
N ARG A 485 26.99 27.85 -17.79
CA ARG A 485 27.75 27.25 -16.69
C ARG A 485 27.21 27.58 -15.30
N ASN A 486 26.71 28.79 -15.08
CA ASN A 486 26.47 29.30 -13.73
C ASN A 486 25.03 29.78 -13.47
N GLU A 487 24.26 30.10 -14.52
CA GLU A 487 22.94 30.73 -14.39
C GLU A 487 21.84 29.95 -15.11
N LEU A 488 22.11 28.72 -15.57
CA LEU A 488 21.10 27.91 -16.24
C LEU A 488 19.97 27.65 -15.23
N ILE A 489 18.80 28.22 -15.50
CA ILE A 489 17.58 27.84 -14.80
C ILE A 489 17.20 26.48 -15.36
N ASP A 490 17.12 25.47 -14.50
CA ASP A 490 16.61 24.15 -14.89
C ASP A 490 15.19 24.31 -15.47
N GLU A 491 14.85 23.48 -16.44
CA GLU A 491 13.47 23.42 -16.92
C GLU A 491 12.58 23.18 -15.71
N PRO A 492 11.60 24.08 -15.43
CA PRO A 492 10.66 23.80 -14.36
C PRO A 492 10.05 22.45 -14.71
N GLU A 493 10.19 21.47 -13.82
CA GLU A 493 9.45 20.23 -13.94
C GLU A 493 7.97 20.65 -13.97
N ASP A 494 7.39 20.73 -15.16
CA ASP A 494 5.95 20.64 -15.30
C ASP A 494 5.66 19.29 -14.64
N GLU A 495 5.14 19.33 -13.42
CA GLU A 495 4.32 18.25 -12.91
C GLU A 495 3.23 18.11 -13.97
N ARG A 496 3.51 17.29 -15.00
CA ARG A 496 2.56 16.94 -16.02
C ARG A 496 1.41 16.40 -15.21
N ALA A 497 0.35 17.22 -15.09
CA ALA A 497 -0.80 16.91 -14.28
C ALA A 497 -1.15 15.47 -14.62
N PHE A 498 -0.93 14.59 -13.65
CA PHE A 498 -1.03 13.17 -13.90
C PHE A 498 -2.47 12.94 -14.33
N ARG A 499 -2.68 12.39 -15.53
CA ARG A 499 -4.03 12.14 -16.06
C ARG A 499 -4.26 10.65 -16.09
N MET A 500 -5.20 10.20 -15.27
CA MET A 500 -5.77 8.88 -15.40
C MET A 500 -6.81 8.91 -16.52
N HIS A 501 -6.90 7.84 -17.31
CA HIS A 501 -7.92 7.73 -18.34
C HIS A 501 -8.67 6.41 -18.19
N PHE A 502 -9.97 6.50 -17.91
CA PHE A 502 -10.85 5.35 -17.81
C PHE A 502 -11.45 5.08 -19.19
N PRO A 503 -11.32 3.86 -19.71
CA PRO A 503 -11.85 3.54 -21.03
C PRO A 503 -13.39 3.62 -21.00
N PRO A 504 -14.03 4.11 -22.08
CA PRO A 504 -15.47 4.30 -22.11
C PRO A 504 -16.21 2.96 -22.07
N ALA A 505 -17.31 2.91 -21.33
CA ALA A 505 -18.19 1.75 -21.26
C ALA A 505 -19.04 1.61 -22.53
N GLU A 506 -19.40 0.36 -22.87
CA GLU A 506 -20.39 0.08 -23.91
C GLU A 506 -21.79 0.49 -23.44
N PRO A 507 -22.67 0.99 -24.33
CA PRO A 507 -24.03 1.36 -23.95
C PRO A 507 -24.87 0.13 -23.60
N LEU A 508 -25.57 0.18 -22.46
CA LEU A 508 -26.42 -0.89 -21.96
C LEU A 508 -27.88 -0.42 -21.81
N GLY A 509 -28.84 -1.31 -22.09
CA GLY A 509 -30.28 -1.04 -21.92
C GLY A 509 -30.70 -1.09 -20.46
N ARG A 510 -31.69 -0.25 -20.08
CA ARG A 510 -32.32 -0.25 -18.75
C ARG A 510 -33.19 -1.49 -18.53
N PRO A 511 -33.38 -1.97 -17.28
CA PRO A 511 -32.71 -1.56 -16.06
C PRO A 511 -31.29 -2.14 -15.95
N ILE A 512 -30.39 -1.43 -15.27
CA ILE A 512 -29.00 -1.88 -15.06
C ILE A 512 -28.90 -2.61 -13.72
N ILE A 513 -29.17 -1.91 -12.63
CA ILE A 513 -29.30 -2.44 -11.27
C ILE A 513 -30.58 -1.84 -10.68
N ALA A 514 -31.51 -2.70 -10.27
CA ALA A 514 -32.72 -2.31 -9.55
C ALA A 514 -32.82 -3.11 -8.25
N VAL A 515 -33.05 -2.40 -7.15
CA VAL A 515 -33.16 -2.92 -5.79
C VAL A 515 -34.57 -2.58 -5.30
N GLU A 516 -35.36 -3.60 -4.98
CA GLU A 516 -36.76 -3.44 -4.59
C GLU A 516 -37.07 -4.16 -3.27
N GLY A 517 -37.48 -3.38 -2.26
CA GLY A 517 -37.92 -3.87 -0.96
C GLY A 517 -36.84 -4.64 -0.19
N VAL A 518 -35.57 -4.30 -0.39
CA VAL A 518 -34.46 -5.11 0.14
C VAL A 518 -34.26 -4.87 1.63
N GLY A 519 -34.25 -5.96 2.39
CA GLY A 519 -33.89 -6.00 3.80
C GLY A 519 -32.72 -6.95 4.06
N PHE A 520 -31.80 -6.57 4.95
CA PHE A 520 -30.62 -7.39 5.25
C PHE A 520 -30.22 -7.42 6.74
N ARG A 521 -29.86 -8.62 7.19
CA ARG A 521 -29.21 -8.91 8.49
C ARG A 521 -28.24 -10.09 8.34
N TYR A 522 -27.10 -10.04 9.03
CA TYR A 522 -26.07 -11.09 8.95
C TYR A 522 -26.49 -12.41 9.62
N LYS A 523 -27.15 -12.31 10.77
CA LYS A 523 -27.71 -13.44 11.52
C LYS A 523 -29.17 -13.14 11.89
N PRO A 524 -30.02 -14.15 12.12
CA PRO A 524 -31.39 -13.92 12.59
C PRO A 524 -31.43 -13.10 13.88
N GLU A 525 -30.45 -13.32 14.77
CA GLU A 525 -30.31 -12.64 16.07
C GLU A 525 -29.59 -11.29 15.99
N SER A 526 -28.94 -10.95 14.87
CA SER A 526 -28.27 -9.67 14.72
C SER A 526 -29.27 -8.56 14.37
N PRO A 527 -29.00 -7.30 14.74
CA PRO A 527 -29.83 -6.17 14.33
C PRO A 527 -29.96 -6.07 12.80
N LEU A 528 -31.05 -5.49 12.33
CA LEU A 528 -31.25 -5.15 10.92
C LEU A 528 -30.26 -4.06 10.54
N LEU A 529 -29.57 -4.21 9.41
CA LEU A 529 -28.74 -3.13 8.88
C LEU A 529 -29.57 -2.12 8.09
N PHE A 530 -30.51 -2.62 7.29
CA PHE A 530 -31.49 -1.80 6.60
C PHE A 530 -32.72 -2.62 6.22
N ALA A 531 -33.87 -1.95 6.16
CA ALA A 531 -35.15 -2.51 5.73
C ALA A 531 -35.78 -1.67 4.59
N ASP A 532 -36.55 -2.34 3.73
CA ASP A 532 -37.39 -1.73 2.70
C ASP A 532 -36.64 -0.77 1.75
N VAL A 533 -35.48 -1.19 1.27
CA VAL A 533 -34.63 -0.35 0.40
C VAL A 533 -35.11 -0.41 -1.06
N HIS A 534 -35.46 0.74 -1.62
CA HIS A 534 -35.84 0.93 -3.02
C HIS A 534 -34.88 1.86 -3.76
N MET A 535 -33.96 1.30 -4.54
CA MET A 535 -32.90 2.06 -5.21
C MET A 535 -32.62 1.52 -6.61
N GLY A 536 -32.05 2.36 -7.47
CA GLY A 536 -31.66 1.98 -8.83
C GLY A 536 -30.44 2.74 -9.28
N ILE A 537 -29.59 2.09 -10.09
CA ILE A 537 -28.38 2.67 -10.66
C ILE A 537 -28.51 2.65 -12.18
N ASP A 538 -28.24 3.79 -12.82
CA ASP A 538 -28.18 3.97 -14.26
C ASP A 538 -26.73 4.20 -14.75
N MET A 539 -26.49 4.16 -16.07
CA MET A 539 -25.17 4.41 -16.68
C MET A 539 -24.68 5.84 -16.45
N SER A 540 -25.60 6.78 -16.21
CA SER A 540 -25.27 8.17 -15.89
C SER A 540 -25.26 8.45 -14.39
N SER A 541 -25.60 7.48 -13.54
CA SER A 541 -25.67 7.71 -12.10
C SER A 541 -24.29 8.01 -11.52
N ARG A 542 -24.25 8.99 -10.62
CA ARG A 542 -23.09 9.41 -9.84
C ARG A 542 -23.48 9.46 -8.37
N ILE A 543 -23.30 8.34 -7.69
CA ILE A 543 -23.86 8.12 -6.36
C ILE A 543 -22.73 8.10 -5.33
N GLY A 544 -22.82 8.96 -4.33
CA GLY A 544 -22.00 8.93 -3.11
C GLY A 544 -22.76 8.27 -1.98
N ILE A 545 -22.24 7.18 -1.42
CA ILE A 545 -22.80 6.50 -0.25
C ILE A 545 -22.10 7.02 1.00
N LEU A 546 -22.89 7.59 1.91
CA LEU A 546 -22.48 8.16 3.18
C LEU A 546 -23.07 7.37 4.35
N GLY A 547 -22.41 7.43 5.50
CA GLY A 547 -22.86 6.77 6.73
C GLY A 547 -21.70 6.44 7.65
N VAL A 548 -22.00 6.19 8.92
CA VAL A 548 -21.02 5.78 9.94
C VAL A 548 -20.39 4.42 9.60
N ASN A 549 -19.20 4.13 10.12
CA ASN A 549 -18.56 2.86 9.90
C ASN A 549 -19.32 1.76 10.62
N GLY A 550 -19.50 0.63 9.92
CA GLY A 550 -20.37 -0.44 10.40
C GLY A 550 -21.87 -0.25 10.11
N SER A 551 -22.29 0.86 9.51
CA SER A 551 -23.70 1.06 9.07
C SER A 551 -24.16 0.09 7.96
N GLY A 552 -23.22 -0.60 7.31
CA GLY A 552 -23.52 -1.55 6.24
C GLY A 552 -23.31 -1.02 4.82
N LYS A 553 -22.54 0.07 4.62
CA LYS A 553 -22.17 0.62 3.29
C LYS A 553 -21.61 -0.45 2.33
N SER A 554 -20.56 -1.16 2.74
CA SER A 554 -19.96 -2.23 1.91
C SER A 554 -20.92 -3.42 1.74
N THR A 555 -21.78 -3.68 2.72
CA THR A 555 -22.82 -4.72 2.63
C THR A 555 -23.87 -4.38 1.58
N LEU A 556 -24.35 -3.13 1.55
CA LEU A 556 -25.28 -2.60 0.55
C LEU A 556 -24.68 -2.74 -0.86
N ILE A 557 -23.41 -2.37 -1.03
CA ILE A 557 -22.67 -2.56 -2.28
C ILE A 557 -22.62 -4.03 -2.70
N ASN A 558 -22.26 -4.91 -1.79
CA ASN A 558 -22.16 -6.34 -2.09
C ASN A 558 -23.52 -6.95 -2.49
N ILE A 559 -24.62 -6.46 -1.91
CA ILE A 559 -25.98 -6.86 -2.32
C ILE A 559 -26.32 -6.30 -3.70
N MET A 560 -26.01 -5.02 -3.97
CA MET A 560 -26.25 -4.38 -5.27
C MET A 560 -25.48 -5.03 -6.42
N ILE A 561 -24.32 -5.64 -6.15
CA ILE A 561 -23.51 -6.32 -7.15
C ILE A 561 -23.86 -7.82 -7.25
N GLY A 562 -24.72 -8.32 -6.35
CA GLY A 562 -25.13 -9.73 -6.30
C GLY A 562 -24.11 -10.67 -5.66
N LYS A 563 -23.09 -10.15 -4.96
CA LYS A 563 -22.15 -10.95 -4.15
C LYS A 563 -22.81 -11.50 -2.88
N LEU A 564 -23.73 -10.74 -2.29
CA LEU A 564 -24.54 -11.15 -1.14
C LEU A 564 -26.01 -11.27 -1.55
N ARG A 565 -26.69 -12.29 -1.00
CA ARG A 565 -28.13 -12.45 -1.16
C ARG A 565 -28.85 -11.63 -0.09
N ALA A 566 -29.84 -10.86 -0.50
CA ALA A 566 -30.74 -10.17 0.42
C ALA A 566 -31.57 -11.19 1.23
N ASN A 567 -31.92 -10.83 2.47
CA ASN A 567 -32.84 -11.65 3.29
C ASN A 567 -34.28 -11.47 2.81
N GLU A 568 -34.65 -10.24 2.47
CA GLU A 568 -35.96 -9.83 1.98
C GLU A 568 -35.80 -8.98 0.71
N GLY A 569 -36.84 -8.93 -0.13
CA GLY A 569 -36.83 -8.16 -1.37
C GLY A 569 -36.13 -8.85 -2.55
N SER A 570 -35.88 -8.09 -3.61
CA SER A 570 -35.22 -8.60 -4.82
C SER A 570 -34.23 -7.58 -5.42
N VAL A 571 -33.15 -8.10 -5.99
CA VAL A 571 -32.16 -7.33 -6.75
C VAL A 571 -32.14 -7.85 -8.19
N THR A 572 -32.44 -6.98 -9.14
CA THR A 572 -32.44 -7.28 -10.58
C THR A 572 -31.21 -6.67 -11.23
N LEU A 573 -30.39 -7.52 -11.86
CA LEU A 573 -29.18 -7.13 -12.58
C LEU A 573 -29.32 -7.44 -14.07
N ASN A 574 -28.84 -6.54 -14.93
CA ASN A 574 -28.77 -6.83 -16.36
C ASN A 574 -27.76 -7.96 -16.62
N PRO A 575 -28.09 -9.02 -17.40
CA PRO A 575 -27.18 -10.14 -17.65
C PRO A 575 -25.85 -9.76 -18.32
N ARG A 576 -25.81 -8.65 -19.08
CA ARG A 576 -24.59 -8.15 -19.73
C ARG A 576 -23.82 -7.12 -18.89
N LEU A 577 -24.31 -6.83 -17.68
CA LEU A 577 -23.66 -5.91 -16.77
C LEU A 577 -22.26 -6.39 -16.40
N ARG A 578 -21.29 -5.50 -16.51
CA ARG A 578 -19.93 -5.70 -15.99
C ARG A 578 -19.70 -4.68 -14.88
N VAL A 579 -19.51 -5.15 -13.67
CA VAL A 579 -19.21 -4.29 -12.52
C VAL A 579 -17.74 -4.45 -12.15
N ALA A 580 -17.04 -3.33 -12.03
CA ALA A 580 -15.72 -3.29 -11.41
C ALA A 580 -15.87 -2.82 -9.97
N THR A 581 -15.37 -3.59 -9.02
CA THR A 581 -15.22 -3.13 -7.64
C THR A 581 -13.78 -2.70 -7.38
N PHE A 582 -13.60 -1.67 -6.58
CA PHE A 582 -12.37 -1.36 -5.88
C PHE A 582 -12.70 -1.39 -4.40
N THR A 583 -12.03 -2.24 -3.64
CA THR A 583 -12.14 -2.22 -2.18
C THR A 583 -10.76 -2.07 -1.57
N GLN A 584 -10.72 -1.68 -0.30
CA GLN A 584 -9.48 -1.52 0.45
C GLN A 584 -8.58 -2.78 0.42
N HIS A 585 -9.17 -3.97 0.32
CA HIS A 585 -8.47 -5.27 0.22
C HIS A 585 -8.14 -5.72 -1.23
N HIS A 586 -8.47 -4.93 -2.25
CA HIS A 586 -8.17 -5.33 -3.64
C HIS A 586 -6.67 -5.47 -3.90
N VAL A 587 -5.83 -4.72 -3.18
CA VAL A 587 -4.37 -4.85 -3.25
C VAL A 587 -3.89 -6.18 -2.65
N ASP A 588 -4.59 -6.70 -1.64
CA ASP A 588 -4.27 -7.99 -0.99
C ASP A 588 -4.59 -9.18 -1.89
N SER A 589 -5.48 -9.01 -2.87
CA SER A 589 -5.76 -10.03 -3.89
C SER A 589 -4.66 -10.17 -4.95
N LEU A 590 -3.72 -9.23 -4.99
CA LEU A 590 -2.59 -9.26 -5.92
C LEU A 590 -1.47 -10.12 -5.36
N ASP A 591 -0.85 -10.92 -6.22
CA ASP A 591 0.38 -11.61 -5.86
C ASP A 591 1.52 -10.58 -5.78
N LEU A 592 1.84 -10.20 -4.55
CA LEU A 592 2.85 -9.20 -4.24
C LEU A 592 4.27 -9.62 -4.66
N SER A 593 4.51 -10.92 -4.85
CA SER A 593 5.79 -11.44 -5.33
C SER A 593 6.01 -11.16 -6.82
N LYS A 594 4.92 -11.06 -7.59
CA LYS A 594 4.94 -10.86 -9.04
C LYS A 594 4.87 -9.40 -9.44
N SER A 595 5.31 -9.12 -10.67
CA SER A 595 5.17 -7.79 -11.28
C SER A 595 3.73 -7.47 -11.67
N ALA A 596 3.41 -6.18 -11.84
CA ALA A 596 2.07 -5.76 -12.27
C ALA A 596 1.67 -6.37 -13.62
N VAL A 597 2.61 -6.44 -14.58
CA VAL A 597 2.37 -7.05 -15.90
C VAL A 597 2.12 -8.56 -15.79
N GLN A 598 2.86 -9.27 -14.93
CA GLN A 598 2.65 -10.70 -14.70
C GLN A 598 1.29 -10.97 -14.05
N ASN A 599 0.91 -10.19 -13.04
CA ASN A 599 -0.43 -10.28 -12.43
C ASN A 599 -1.54 -10.11 -13.48
N MET A 600 -1.41 -9.12 -14.38
CA MET A 600 -2.37 -8.95 -15.49
C MET A 600 -2.41 -10.14 -16.43
N LYS A 601 -1.24 -10.71 -16.77
CA LYS A 601 -1.14 -11.86 -17.68
C LYS A 601 -1.79 -13.12 -17.11
N GLU A 602 -1.68 -13.35 -15.80
CA GLU A 602 -2.32 -14.48 -15.12
C GLU A 602 -3.84 -14.30 -15.03
N MET A 603 -4.30 -13.08 -14.74
CA MET A 603 -5.74 -12.78 -14.66
C MET A 603 -6.44 -12.73 -16.04
N PHE A 604 -5.69 -12.36 -17.09
CA PHE A 604 -6.19 -12.20 -18.45
C PHE A 604 -5.28 -12.92 -19.46
N PRO A 605 -5.32 -14.27 -19.50
CA PRO A 605 -4.52 -15.04 -20.44
C PRO A 605 -4.95 -14.75 -21.89
N GLY A 606 -3.97 -14.77 -22.82
CA GLY A 606 -4.22 -14.60 -24.26
C GLY A 606 -3.88 -13.22 -24.84
N HIS A 607 -3.37 -12.30 -24.03
CA HIS A 607 -2.93 -10.97 -24.48
C HIS A 607 -1.41 -10.80 -24.43
N GLU A 608 -0.89 -9.92 -25.30
CA GLU A 608 0.53 -9.61 -25.37
C GLU A 608 0.99 -8.74 -24.18
N PRO A 609 2.19 -8.98 -23.60
CA PRO A 609 2.70 -8.21 -22.47
C PRO A 609 2.81 -6.70 -22.73
N ASP A 610 3.01 -6.30 -23.99
CA ASP A 610 3.12 -4.89 -24.38
C ASP A 610 1.79 -4.15 -24.33
N GLU A 611 0.66 -4.84 -24.54
CA GLU A 611 -0.67 -4.25 -24.36
C GLU A 611 -0.90 -3.89 -22.88
N PHE A 612 -0.52 -4.79 -21.97
CA PHE A 612 -0.58 -4.54 -20.52
C PHE A 612 0.33 -3.40 -20.10
N ARG A 613 1.55 -3.31 -20.64
CA ARG A 613 2.46 -2.17 -20.38
C ARG A 613 1.88 -0.85 -20.86
N SER A 614 1.29 -0.83 -22.05
CA SER A 614 0.64 0.36 -22.61
C SER A 614 -0.54 0.80 -21.75
N HIS A 615 -1.36 -0.16 -21.29
CA HIS A 615 -2.47 0.12 -20.38
C HIS A 615 -2.00 0.63 -19.01
N LEU A 616 -1.02 -0.02 -18.38
CA LEU A 616 -0.42 0.43 -17.11
C LEU A 616 0.21 1.82 -17.25
N GLY A 617 0.78 2.14 -18.42
CA GLY A 617 1.29 3.48 -18.73
C GLY A 617 0.25 4.60 -18.61
N ARG A 618 -1.04 4.31 -18.88
CA ARG A 618 -2.15 5.28 -18.71
C ARG A 618 -2.42 5.62 -17.24
N PHE A 619 -1.97 4.78 -16.32
CA PHE A 619 -2.03 5.00 -14.87
C PHE A 619 -0.66 5.45 -14.33
N ASN A 620 0.24 5.90 -15.21
CA ASN A 620 1.60 6.34 -14.88
C ASN A 620 2.44 5.26 -14.18
N LEU A 621 2.18 4.00 -14.54
CA LEU A 621 3.00 2.84 -14.20
C LEU A 621 3.78 2.44 -15.46
N SER A 622 4.80 3.23 -15.79
CA SER A 622 5.61 3.04 -17.00
C SER A 622 7.02 2.53 -16.69
N GLY A 623 7.68 1.97 -17.72
CA GLY A 623 9.08 1.54 -17.64
C GLY A 623 9.32 0.43 -16.62
N GLU A 624 10.32 0.63 -15.75
CA GLU A 624 10.71 -0.37 -14.75
C GLU A 624 9.65 -0.64 -13.68
N LEU A 625 8.79 0.35 -13.37
CA LEU A 625 7.77 0.20 -12.32
C LEU A 625 6.75 -0.90 -12.65
N ALA A 626 6.46 -1.11 -13.94
CA ALA A 626 5.54 -2.16 -14.38
C ALA A 626 6.12 -3.57 -14.26
N ILE A 627 7.45 -3.69 -14.25
CA ILE A 627 8.21 -4.96 -14.23
C ILE A 627 8.71 -5.28 -12.82
N LYS A 628 8.77 -4.28 -11.93
CA LYS A 628 9.14 -4.48 -10.53
C LYS A 628 8.08 -5.30 -9.79
N PRO A 629 8.48 -6.15 -8.82
CA PRO A 629 7.56 -6.86 -7.95
C PRO A 629 6.62 -5.90 -7.23
N THR A 630 5.33 -6.25 -7.18
CA THR A 630 4.26 -5.39 -6.64
C THR A 630 4.49 -5.05 -5.17
N ARG A 631 5.17 -5.91 -4.39
CA ARG A 631 5.55 -5.60 -2.99
C ARG A 631 6.41 -4.35 -2.83
N THR A 632 7.26 -4.05 -3.82
CA THR A 632 8.19 -2.90 -3.77
C THR A 632 7.53 -1.57 -4.11
N LEU A 633 6.32 -1.60 -4.66
CA LEU A 633 5.55 -0.42 -5.00
C LEU A 633 5.02 0.26 -3.74
N SER A 634 4.92 1.60 -3.75
CA SER A 634 4.25 2.33 -2.68
C SER A 634 2.75 2.03 -2.65
N GLY A 635 2.07 2.31 -1.53
CA GLY A 635 0.61 2.13 -1.42
C GLY A 635 -0.16 2.79 -2.57
N GLY A 636 0.14 4.06 -2.89
CA GLY A 636 -0.47 4.76 -4.01
C GLY A 636 -0.16 4.13 -5.38
N GLN A 637 1.04 3.59 -5.59
CA GLN A 637 1.37 2.85 -6.81
C GLN A 637 0.60 1.52 -6.91
N LYS A 638 0.43 0.80 -5.79
CA LYS A 638 -0.39 -0.42 -5.73
C LYS A 638 -1.86 -0.13 -6.04
N SER A 639 -2.42 0.96 -5.50
CA SER A 639 -3.78 1.41 -5.83
C SER A 639 -3.93 1.72 -7.33
N ARG A 640 -2.92 2.35 -7.96
CA ARG A 640 -2.89 2.57 -9.42
C ARG A 640 -2.88 1.27 -10.22
N VAL A 641 -2.18 0.24 -9.75
CA VAL A 641 -2.24 -1.10 -10.37
C VAL A 641 -3.66 -1.67 -10.26
N GLY A 642 -4.29 -1.50 -9.09
CA GLY A 642 -5.69 -1.88 -8.88
C GLY A 642 -6.66 -1.19 -9.84
N PHE A 643 -6.52 0.14 -10.03
CA PHE A 643 -7.30 0.88 -11.03
C PHE A 643 -7.04 0.38 -12.45
N ALA A 644 -5.80 0.08 -12.80
CA ALA A 644 -5.49 -0.47 -14.12
C ALA A 644 -6.15 -1.84 -14.35
N LEU A 645 -6.17 -2.69 -13.33
CA LEU A 645 -6.77 -4.03 -13.41
C LEU A 645 -8.29 -3.97 -13.56
N MET A 646 -8.96 -3.09 -12.81
CA MET A 646 -10.42 -3.00 -12.84
C MET A 646 -10.94 -2.47 -14.18
N THR A 647 -10.21 -1.54 -14.81
CA THR A 647 -10.63 -0.92 -16.06
C THR A 647 -10.39 -1.81 -17.27
N TRP A 648 -9.56 -2.85 -17.16
CA TRP A 648 -9.22 -3.75 -18.27
C TRP A 648 -10.46 -4.40 -18.90
N ARG A 649 -11.45 -4.80 -18.07
CA ARG A 649 -12.69 -5.45 -18.52
C ARG A 649 -13.76 -4.49 -19.03
N LEU A 650 -13.44 -3.21 -19.26
CA LEU A 650 -14.38 -2.18 -19.70
C LEU A 650 -15.70 -2.26 -18.90
N PRO A 651 -15.64 -2.02 -17.57
CA PRO A 651 -16.81 -2.09 -16.72
C PRO A 651 -17.87 -1.10 -17.20
N HIS A 652 -19.14 -1.39 -16.92
CA HIS A 652 -20.28 -0.50 -17.13
C HIS A 652 -20.59 0.31 -15.88
N VAL A 653 -20.39 -0.30 -14.70
CA VAL A 653 -20.51 0.34 -13.39
C VAL A 653 -19.21 0.15 -12.63
N VAL A 654 -18.68 1.24 -12.10
CA VAL A 654 -17.51 1.24 -11.22
C VAL A 654 -17.97 1.54 -9.81
N VAL A 655 -17.61 0.66 -8.88
CA VAL A 655 -17.88 0.83 -7.45
C VAL A 655 -16.57 0.98 -6.72
N LEU A 656 -16.40 2.13 -6.06
CA LEU A 656 -15.18 2.49 -5.35
C LEU A 656 -15.47 2.58 -3.86
N ASP A 657 -14.87 1.70 -3.06
CA ASP A 657 -14.96 1.71 -1.60
C ASP A 657 -13.67 2.28 -1.00
N GLU A 658 -13.74 3.50 -0.47
CA GLU A 658 -12.63 4.32 0.03
C GLU A 658 -11.42 4.44 -0.94
N PRO A 659 -11.64 4.95 -2.17
CA PRO A 659 -10.59 4.99 -3.19
C PRO A 659 -9.45 5.96 -2.88
N THR A 660 -9.69 6.96 -2.03
CA THR A 660 -8.72 8.00 -1.66
C THR A 660 -7.66 7.50 -0.68
N ASN A 661 -7.86 6.35 -0.06
CA ASN A 661 -6.91 5.78 0.89
C ASN A 661 -5.56 5.52 0.22
N HIS A 662 -4.49 6.03 0.85
CA HIS A 662 -3.11 5.92 0.38
C HIS A 662 -2.81 6.58 -0.98
N LEU A 663 -3.70 7.45 -1.49
CA LEU A 663 -3.48 8.22 -2.71
C LEU A 663 -2.93 9.62 -2.41
N ASP A 664 -1.98 10.06 -3.23
CA ASP A 664 -1.53 11.45 -3.23
C ASP A 664 -2.61 12.39 -3.77
N MET A 665 -2.57 13.66 -3.35
CA MET A 665 -3.49 14.70 -3.85
C MET A 665 -3.51 14.79 -5.39
N GLU A 666 -2.34 14.71 -6.04
CA GLU A 666 -2.24 14.68 -7.51
C GLU A 666 -2.96 13.47 -8.14
N THR A 667 -2.92 12.33 -7.44
CA THR A 667 -3.56 11.09 -7.91
C THR A 667 -5.08 11.15 -7.70
N ILE A 668 -5.51 11.77 -6.61
CA ILE A 668 -6.93 12.02 -6.32
C ILE A 668 -7.52 12.94 -7.38
N ASP A 669 -6.86 14.06 -7.72
CA ASP A 669 -7.32 14.96 -8.78
C ASP A 669 -7.43 14.24 -10.13
N ALA A 670 -6.41 13.44 -10.47
CA ALA A 670 -6.40 12.63 -11.69
C ALA A 670 -7.57 11.64 -11.75
N LEU A 671 -7.91 11.03 -10.61
CA LEU A 671 -9.02 10.10 -10.48
C LEU A 671 -10.36 10.85 -10.59
N ILE A 672 -10.50 12.03 -9.99
CA ILE A 672 -11.70 12.88 -10.11
C ILE A 672 -11.96 13.21 -11.58
N ASP A 673 -10.93 13.67 -12.30
CA ASP A 673 -11.04 14.00 -13.72
C ASP A 673 -11.41 12.76 -14.56
N ALA A 674 -10.80 11.61 -14.28
CA ALA A 674 -11.10 10.36 -14.97
C ALA A 674 -12.54 9.89 -14.75
N LEU A 675 -13.06 10.01 -13.52
CA LEU A 675 -14.44 9.60 -13.17
C LEU A 675 -15.49 10.57 -13.73
N ARG A 676 -15.14 11.86 -13.87
CA ARG A 676 -15.98 12.85 -14.56
C ARG A 676 -16.11 12.55 -16.05
N GLU A 677 -15.02 12.19 -16.71
CA GLU A 677 -15.02 11.84 -18.14
C GLU A 677 -15.65 10.47 -18.44
N TYR A 678 -15.65 9.55 -17.47
CA TYR A 678 -16.15 8.19 -17.63
C TYR A 678 -17.65 8.15 -17.94
N LYS A 679 -18.09 7.34 -18.92
CA LYS A 679 -19.50 7.30 -19.37
C LYS A 679 -20.34 6.18 -18.77
N GLY A 680 -19.81 5.48 -17.77
CA GLY A 680 -20.52 4.44 -17.02
C GLY A 680 -21.05 4.94 -15.68
N GLY A 681 -21.82 4.09 -15.00
CA GLY A 681 -22.35 4.38 -13.66
C GLY A 681 -21.23 4.37 -12.62
N VAL A 682 -21.23 5.32 -11.70
CA VAL A 682 -20.20 5.42 -10.65
C VAL A 682 -20.88 5.42 -9.29
N VAL A 683 -20.44 4.51 -8.42
CA VAL A 683 -20.85 4.45 -7.01
C VAL A 683 -19.60 4.59 -6.15
N ILE A 684 -19.60 5.55 -5.25
CA ILE A 684 -18.44 5.89 -4.41
C ILE A 684 -18.85 5.80 -2.96
N VAL A 685 -18.06 5.10 -2.16
CA VAL A 685 -17.99 5.26 -0.71
C VAL A 685 -16.70 6.02 -0.45
N SER A 686 -16.81 7.20 0.13
CA SER A 686 -15.62 7.95 0.55
C SER A 686 -15.98 8.91 1.66
N HIS A 687 -15.05 9.11 2.57
CA HIS A 687 -15.09 10.15 3.58
C HIS A 687 -14.53 11.50 3.11
N ASP A 688 -13.88 11.55 1.95
CA ASP A 688 -13.33 12.78 1.37
C ASP A 688 -14.45 13.63 0.76
N GLN A 689 -14.70 14.78 1.42
CA GLN A 689 -15.71 15.74 1.02
C GLN A 689 -15.45 16.33 -0.38
N HIS A 690 -14.20 16.64 -0.69
CA HIS A 690 -13.83 17.23 -1.98
C HIS A 690 -14.03 16.19 -3.09
N PHE A 691 -13.65 14.94 -2.86
CA PHE A 691 -13.83 13.85 -3.81
C PHE A 691 -15.31 13.57 -4.10
N VAL A 692 -16.12 13.42 -3.04
CA VAL A 692 -17.56 13.16 -3.17
C VAL A 692 -18.27 14.33 -3.86
N THR A 693 -18.02 15.58 -3.42
CA THR A 693 -18.65 16.77 -4.01
C THR A 693 -18.24 16.99 -5.47
N SER A 694 -17.03 16.56 -5.84
CA SER A 694 -16.52 16.73 -7.20
C SER A 694 -17.09 15.74 -8.20
N VAL A 695 -17.43 14.52 -7.77
CA VAL A 695 -17.82 13.42 -8.66
C VAL A 695 -19.29 13.03 -8.52
N CYS A 696 -19.86 13.10 -7.32
CA CYS A 696 -21.20 12.61 -7.02
C CYS A 696 -22.28 13.69 -7.25
N GLU A 697 -23.40 13.30 -7.84
CA GLU A 697 -24.59 14.14 -8.03
C GLU A 697 -25.71 13.76 -7.05
N GLU A 698 -25.79 12.49 -6.68
CA GLU A 698 -26.73 11.96 -5.69
C GLU A 698 -25.99 11.46 -4.45
N LEU A 699 -26.53 11.73 -3.26
CA LEU A 699 -26.00 11.24 -1.98
C LEU A 699 -26.99 10.27 -1.34
N TRP A 700 -26.54 9.08 -0.97
CA TRP A 700 -27.32 8.07 -0.28
C TRP A 700 -26.78 7.90 1.13
N VAL A 701 -27.60 8.12 2.14
CA VAL A 701 -27.22 8.03 3.54
C VAL A 701 -27.72 6.70 4.10
N VAL A 702 -26.79 5.92 4.64
CA VAL A 702 -27.06 4.64 5.33
C VAL A 702 -26.97 4.89 6.83
N GLY A 703 -28.09 4.72 7.53
CA GLY A 703 -28.21 4.95 8.97
C GLY A 703 -29.61 4.65 9.48
N ASP A 704 -29.76 4.46 10.79
CA ASP A 704 -31.05 4.21 11.46
C ASP A 704 -31.90 3.11 10.79
N GLU A 705 -31.24 2.00 10.42
CA GLU A 705 -31.87 0.85 9.75
C GLU A 705 -32.55 1.19 8.41
N LYS A 706 -32.17 2.31 7.77
CA LYS A 706 -32.73 2.79 6.50
C LYS A 706 -31.65 3.29 5.55
N VAL A 707 -31.99 3.29 4.27
CA VAL A 707 -31.17 3.91 3.22
C VAL A 707 -32.01 4.99 2.55
N ALA A 708 -31.64 6.25 2.75
CA ALA A 708 -32.39 7.40 2.23
C ALA A 708 -31.57 8.18 1.21
N ARG A 709 -32.24 8.71 0.18
CA ARG A 709 -31.62 9.68 -0.73
C ARG A 709 -31.61 11.05 -0.07
N PHE A 710 -30.42 11.59 0.18
CA PHE A 710 -30.25 12.92 0.71
C PHE A 710 -30.38 13.94 -0.42
N ARG A 711 -31.37 14.84 -0.31
CA ARG A 711 -31.62 15.91 -1.27
C ARG A 711 -31.01 17.20 -0.76
N GLY A 712 -29.70 17.32 -0.89
CA GLY A 712 -28.93 18.48 -0.45
C GLY A 712 -27.47 18.40 -0.85
N SER A 713 -26.74 19.48 -0.61
CA SER A 713 -25.28 19.51 -0.83
C SER A 713 -24.52 18.85 0.31
N MET A 714 -23.24 18.50 0.09
CA MET A 714 -22.37 17.95 1.13
C MET A 714 -22.23 18.90 2.34
N ASN A 715 -22.25 20.21 2.11
CA ASN A 715 -22.21 21.20 3.17
C ASN A 715 -23.50 21.21 4.02
N GLU A 716 -24.65 20.98 3.40
CA GLU A 716 -25.92 20.85 4.13
C GLU A 716 -25.94 19.55 4.95
N TYR A 717 -25.36 18.47 4.43
CA TYR A 717 -25.16 17.24 5.19
C TYR A 717 -24.26 17.48 6.42
N LYS A 718 -23.13 18.18 6.26
CA LYS A 718 -22.23 18.56 7.37
C LYS A 718 -22.98 19.34 8.46
N ASN A 719 -23.78 20.33 8.07
CA ASN A 719 -24.58 21.10 9.02
C ASN A 719 -25.65 20.24 9.70
N HIS A 720 -26.29 19.33 8.98
CA HIS A 720 -27.27 18.42 9.56
C HIS A 720 -26.64 17.51 10.62
N VAL A 721 -25.46 16.94 10.35
CA VAL A 721 -24.71 16.13 11.32
C VAL A 721 -24.33 16.96 12.55
N LEU A 722 -23.82 18.18 12.35
CA LEU A 722 -23.41 19.08 13.44
C LEU A 722 -24.56 19.57 14.32
N VAL A 723 -25.77 19.73 13.77
CA VAL A 723 -26.97 20.21 14.49
C VAL A 723 -27.77 19.06 15.11
N SER A 724 -27.62 17.84 14.59
CA SER A 724 -28.29 16.64 15.13
C SER A 724 -27.72 16.14 16.47
N LYS A 725 -26.62 16.73 16.94
CA LYS A 725 -26.01 16.53 18.26
C LYS A 725 -25.91 17.88 18.98
#